data_AF-A0A7G5GTC8-F1
#
_entry.id   AF-A0A7G5GTC8-F1
#
_cell.length_a   1.000
_cell.length_b   1.000
_cell.length_c   1.000
_cell.angle_alpha   90.00
_cell.angle_beta   90.00
_cell.angle_gamma   90.00
#
_symmetry.space_group_name_H-M   'P 1'
#
loop_
_entity.id
_entity.type
_entity.pdbx_description
1 polymer ?
#
loop_
_entity_poly.entity_id
_entity_poly.type
_entity_poly.pdbx_seq_one_letter_code
_entity_poly.pdbx_strand_id
1 'polypeptide(L)'
;MKTIFSLNPFALTTVGFLYLAGQTFQSNSQLNLSSDFEQNPHRHIATVADSNTLYLPNDLEATLWAEAPMFYNPTNMDIDARGRVWITEAVNYRKFNNKPESRLNHPEGERIVILEDTNGDGKADDSKVFVTDPDLVSPMGIAVIGNRVVVSASPNLIIYTDENGDDKADKKEIMLTGFGGVDHDHSLHAVVAGPDGKYYFNTGNAGPHVVTDTEGWTLRSGSLYVGGTPYNKQNRGNQVSDDGRVWTGGMALRVNPDGSGLKVMAHNFRNNYETALDSYGNMWQNDNDDQVVACRTSWLMEGANAGYFSSDGTRYWQGDQRPGQTVPTAHWHQEDPGVMPSGDITGAGSPTGMVMYEGDELGPQYRGMLLSAEAGRNVIFGYKPEPMGAGYRLPRTDFISSFPEVDPNYKWDAVENDTRKWFRPSDVAVGTDGAIYIADWYDPIVGGHQMQDHKGYGRIYRITPKGKNLKAPKIDLRTTQGQIAALLNPAVNVRMLGFEALREQGEKVIEPVMALLSSPNQFYRARAIFLLAQLGAEGQFEVERLLKAVDAPVRVAALRALRSITPENSKSIQALTASQKALLPLLGNLATDRSPAVRREVAIALRDVPYDECRFMLMNLVKGYDGQDRWYLDALGKAADGKEEALFFNLRQTMPENPVDWDQKTANLVWELHPPSAVTMLKKRAEASSLTADARKQAIVTVGFIKSEAAAKAMAELSKSADKEVAEQALYWLNFRRGNDWAKFLNWDEVMPTKVSDEEQKMLTNRQVLLDEYKTDAEKRRVALEMARDAEGGKILVGLAADKKLSDKLIKAVAPTIMKNSDQTVRTMAKEYFLPKPEVVVAKESTAVEPAPLQAAPSTPTSVPTPTPAATPTAPVVLATASSSDPAIAQVAMLTGDGQNGLTIFKANCATCHRHGEFGADVGPELTQIHQKFDKNGLLDAIIHPNAGIAFGYEPWLITTKKGNTYYGFLVSDNEQAVVIRGIKGPKHTIPADAIFSRKQYKTSLMPDPTAMGLSNQQLADLTAFLLKQ
;
A
#
# COMPACT_ATOMS: atom_id res chain seq x y z
N MET A 1 -36.22 -61.37 -20.55
CA MET A 1 -35.98 -62.52 -21.46
C MET A 1 -35.72 -61.94 -22.85
N LYS A 2 -34.65 -62.25 -23.58
CA LYS A 2 -33.39 -62.97 -23.29
C LYS A 2 -32.24 -61.98 -23.65
N THR A 3 -31.19 -61.71 -22.87
CA THR A 3 -30.04 -62.57 -22.47
C THR A 3 -29.32 -63.20 -23.69
N ILE A 4 -27.99 -63.25 -23.80
CA ILE A 4 -26.86 -62.99 -22.86
C ILE A 4 -25.61 -62.58 -23.70
N PHE A 5 -24.48 -61.97 -23.26
CA PHE A 5 -23.87 -61.71 -21.94
C PHE A 5 -23.10 -60.35 -21.90
N SER A 6 -22.03 -60.24 -21.11
CA SER A 6 -21.03 -59.14 -21.01
C SER A 6 -19.60 -59.74 -21.07
N LEU A 7 -18.49 -58.97 -21.18
CA LEU A 7 -17.75 -58.37 -20.05
C LEU A 7 -16.58 -57.46 -20.51
N ASN A 8 -16.25 -56.47 -19.67
CA ASN A 8 -14.95 -55.75 -19.57
C ASN A 8 -14.26 -56.25 -18.26
N PRO A 9 -13.03 -55.88 -17.77
CA PRO A 9 -12.50 -54.49 -17.63
C PRO A 9 -10.94 -54.31 -17.67
N PHE A 10 -10.46 -53.12 -17.23
CA PHE A 10 -9.07 -52.72 -16.85
C PHE A 10 -8.04 -52.45 -17.99
N ALA A 11 -7.09 -51.50 -17.89
CA ALA A 11 -6.72 -50.55 -16.81
C ALA A 11 -6.16 -49.19 -17.34
N LEU A 12 -5.93 -48.23 -16.42
CA LEU A 12 -5.02 -47.07 -16.59
C LEU A 12 -3.54 -47.55 -16.37
N THR A 13 -2.42 -46.79 -16.42
CA THR A 13 -2.13 -45.35 -16.19
C THR A 13 -0.68 -45.00 -16.65
N THR A 14 -0.44 -43.74 -17.07
CA THR A 14 0.72 -42.85 -16.68
C THR A 14 2.20 -43.21 -16.94
N VAL A 15 2.85 -42.41 -17.83
CA VAL A 15 4.23 -41.84 -17.83
C VAL A 15 5.50 -42.73 -17.82
N GLY A 16 6.22 -42.72 -18.96
CA GLY A 16 7.58 -42.14 -19.14
C GLY A 16 8.85 -42.77 -18.52
N PHE A 17 9.98 -42.73 -19.27
CA PHE A 17 11.35 -42.50 -18.76
C PHE A 17 12.34 -42.16 -19.91
N LEU A 18 13.56 -41.68 -19.57
CA LEU A 18 14.59 -41.23 -20.53
C LEU A 18 15.51 -42.33 -21.09
N TYR A 19 16.08 -41.99 -22.26
CA TYR A 19 17.32 -42.46 -22.89
C TYR A 19 18.40 -43.12 -22.00
N LEU A 20 19.07 -44.16 -22.52
CA LEU A 20 20.50 -44.41 -22.26
C LEU A 20 21.18 -45.30 -23.33
N ALA A 21 22.33 -44.83 -23.84
CA ALA A 21 23.45 -45.53 -24.51
C ALA A 21 23.22 -46.50 -25.70
N GLY A 22 23.98 -46.33 -26.79
CA GLY A 22 23.98 -47.27 -27.94
C GLY A 22 24.82 -46.85 -29.16
N GLN A 23 26.14 -46.79 -28.98
CA GLN A 23 27.28 -46.66 -29.93
C GLN A 23 27.03 -47.04 -31.43
N THR A 24 27.73 -46.50 -32.44
CA THR A 24 29.19 -46.19 -32.52
C THR A 24 29.54 -44.98 -33.43
N PHE A 25 30.67 -44.31 -33.12
CA PHE A 25 31.40 -43.41 -34.04
C PHE A 25 32.89 -43.36 -33.67
N GLN A 26 33.77 -43.85 -34.56
CA GLN A 26 35.24 -43.70 -34.58
C GLN A 26 35.68 -43.91 -36.05
N SER A 27 36.82 -43.43 -36.56
CA SER A 27 38.00 -42.75 -35.98
C SER A 27 38.09 -41.26 -36.43
N ASN A 28 38.63 -40.31 -35.66
CA ASN A 28 39.95 -40.17 -35.00
C ASN A 28 41.15 -39.86 -35.93
N SER A 29 41.62 -38.62 -35.86
CA SER A 29 43.05 -38.27 -35.80
C SER A 29 43.28 -37.25 -34.67
N GLN A 30 44.45 -37.25 -34.04
CA GLN A 30 44.71 -36.66 -32.72
C GLN A 30 45.42 -35.29 -32.80
N LEU A 31 45.08 -34.29 -31.98
CA LEU A 31 45.37 -34.10 -30.54
C LEU A 31 46.85 -33.90 -30.20
N ASN A 32 47.22 -32.66 -29.82
CA ASN A 32 47.75 -32.23 -28.51
C ASN A 32 48.20 -30.76 -28.65
N LEU A 33 48.36 -29.86 -27.65
CA LEU A 33 48.02 -29.66 -26.21
C LEU A 33 48.29 -28.13 -25.99
N SER A 34 47.86 -27.38 -24.98
CA SER A 34 47.29 -27.60 -23.63
C SER A 34 46.56 -26.32 -23.16
N SER A 35 45.93 -26.38 -21.98
CA SER A 35 45.58 -25.27 -21.05
C SER A 35 45.71 -23.81 -21.52
N ASP A 36 44.58 -23.08 -21.48
CA ASP A 36 44.35 -22.07 -20.43
C ASP A 36 42.84 -21.88 -20.20
N PHE A 37 42.45 -21.49 -18.98
CA PHE A 37 41.07 -21.26 -18.54
C PHE A 37 40.98 -19.88 -17.88
N GLU A 38 39.84 -19.18 -18.05
CA GLU A 38 39.60 -17.78 -17.60
C GLU A 38 40.50 -16.75 -18.33
N GLN A 39 40.03 -15.65 -18.91
CA GLN A 39 39.01 -14.69 -18.50
C GLN A 39 38.48 -13.88 -19.69
N ASN A 40 37.24 -13.38 -19.56
CA ASN A 40 36.63 -12.29 -20.35
C ASN A 40 36.40 -12.58 -21.86
N PRO A 41 35.26 -12.08 -22.39
CA PRO A 41 35.30 -10.72 -22.90
C PRO A 41 34.05 -9.89 -22.56
N HIS A 42 34.26 -8.81 -21.80
CA HIS A 42 33.47 -7.60 -21.91
C HIS A 42 33.54 -7.12 -23.36
N ARG A 43 32.50 -7.41 -24.15
CA ARG A 43 32.25 -6.61 -25.34
C ARG A 43 32.05 -5.18 -24.85
N HIS A 44 32.93 -4.27 -25.25
CA HIS A 44 32.63 -2.85 -25.22
C HIS A 44 31.41 -2.63 -26.12
N ILE A 45 30.22 -2.65 -25.52
CA ILE A 45 29.01 -2.09 -26.12
C ILE A 45 29.33 -0.61 -26.27
N ALA A 46 29.46 -0.16 -27.52
CA ALA A 46 29.73 1.24 -27.78
C ALA A 46 28.58 2.08 -27.22
N THR A 47 28.91 3.10 -26.44
CA THR A 47 27.95 4.12 -25.99
C THR A 47 27.52 4.94 -27.20
N VAL A 48 26.44 4.49 -27.85
CA VAL A 48 25.81 5.11 -29.02
C VAL A 48 24.49 5.75 -28.60
N ALA A 49 24.10 6.79 -29.33
CA ALA A 49 23.01 7.71 -29.03
C ALA A 49 21.63 7.06 -28.74
N ASP A 50 20.77 7.86 -28.11
CA ASP A 50 19.33 7.71 -27.90
C ASP A 50 18.70 6.63 -28.78
N SER A 51 18.51 5.45 -28.19
CA SER A 51 18.16 4.24 -28.90
C SER A 51 16.70 3.91 -28.64
N ASN A 52 15.84 4.24 -29.61
CA ASN A 52 14.43 3.80 -29.70
C ASN A 52 14.29 2.27 -29.94
N THR A 53 15.27 1.47 -29.51
CA THR A 53 15.27 0.01 -29.65
C THR A 53 14.63 -0.61 -28.42
N LEU A 54 13.45 -1.20 -28.60
CA LEU A 54 12.84 -2.08 -27.61
C LEU A 54 13.14 -3.55 -27.94
N TYR A 55 13.36 -4.35 -26.92
CA TYR A 55 13.50 -5.81 -26.96
C TYR A 55 12.13 -6.43 -26.72
N LEU A 56 11.68 -7.27 -27.66
CA LEU A 56 10.35 -7.88 -27.71
C LEU A 56 10.39 -9.20 -28.53
N PRO A 57 9.30 -10.00 -28.56
CA PRO A 57 9.25 -11.24 -29.35
C PRO A 57 9.56 -11.04 -30.85
N ASN A 58 10.26 -12.02 -31.44
CA ASN A 58 10.82 -11.92 -32.79
C ASN A 58 9.78 -11.80 -33.93
N ASP A 59 8.53 -12.20 -33.67
CA ASP A 59 7.37 -12.10 -34.55
C ASP A 59 6.64 -10.75 -34.47
N LEU A 60 7.04 -9.89 -33.53
CA LEU A 60 6.57 -8.52 -33.39
C LEU A 60 7.64 -7.50 -33.84
N GLU A 61 7.22 -6.26 -34.03
CA GLU A 61 8.10 -5.10 -34.23
C GLU A 61 7.55 -3.88 -33.47
N ALA A 62 8.45 -3.04 -32.98
CA ALA A 62 8.13 -1.78 -32.31
C ALA A 62 8.51 -0.61 -33.24
N THR A 63 7.61 0.36 -33.37
CA THR A 63 7.85 1.60 -34.10
C THR A 63 7.55 2.80 -33.22
N LEU A 64 8.36 3.87 -33.34
CA LEU A 64 8.00 5.16 -32.75
C LEU A 64 6.84 5.75 -33.58
N TRP A 65 5.70 5.94 -32.92
CA TRP A 65 4.45 6.38 -33.54
C TRP A 65 4.25 7.90 -33.40
N ALA A 66 4.58 8.46 -32.23
CA ALA A 66 4.56 9.90 -31.96
C ALA A 66 5.58 10.27 -30.87
N GLU A 67 6.03 11.52 -30.83
CA GLU A 67 6.83 12.08 -29.73
C GLU A 67 6.65 13.59 -29.57
N ALA A 68 7.14 14.15 -28.47
CA ALA A 68 7.19 15.60 -28.26
C ALA A 68 7.93 16.32 -29.42
N PRO A 69 7.37 17.40 -29.99
CA PRO A 69 6.41 18.32 -29.38
C PRO A 69 4.92 18.07 -29.70
N MET A 70 4.53 16.90 -30.24
CA MET A 70 3.11 16.62 -30.52
C MET A 70 2.25 16.54 -29.25
N PHE A 71 2.86 16.13 -28.13
CA PHE A 71 2.30 16.05 -26.77
C PHE A 71 3.47 16.05 -25.76
N TYR A 72 3.17 16.15 -24.46
CA TYR A 72 4.15 16.23 -23.38
C TYR A 72 3.75 15.39 -22.16
N ASN A 73 4.71 14.72 -21.51
CA ASN A 73 4.55 13.89 -20.31
C ASN A 73 3.20 13.13 -20.18
N PRO A 74 2.98 12.07 -20.97
CA PRO A 74 1.73 11.29 -20.93
C PRO A 74 1.60 10.53 -19.59
N THR A 75 0.47 10.67 -18.91
CA THR A 75 0.13 9.85 -17.72
C THR A 75 -0.69 8.61 -18.06
N ASN A 76 -1.70 8.76 -18.91
CA ASN A 76 -2.62 7.70 -19.34
C ASN A 76 -3.18 8.06 -20.74
N MET A 77 -3.68 7.07 -21.48
CA MET A 77 -4.18 7.22 -22.84
C MET A 77 -5.31 6.24 -23.18
N ASP A 78 -6.16 6.64 -24.13
CA ASP A 78 -7.22 5.78 -24.68
C ASP A 78 -7.33 5.93 -26.20
N ILE A 79 -8.04 5.00 -26.84
CA ILE A 79 -8.18 4.91 -28.29
C ILE A 79 -9.65 5.04 -28.69
N ASP A 80 -9.99 6.06 -29.47
CA ASP A 80 -11.37 6.27 -29.91
C ASP A 80 -11.78 5.38 -31.10
N ALA A 81 -13.07 5.42 -31.45
CA ALA A 81 -13.62 4.61 -32.54
C ALA A 81 -13.14 4.99 -33.96
N ARG A 82 -12.34 6.06 -34.11
CA ARG A 82 -11.64 6.42 -35.35
C ARG A 82 -10.21 5.85 -35.39
N GLY A 83 -9.71 5.34 -34.26
CA GLY A 83 -8.34 4.84 -34.09
C GLY A 83 -7.33 5.92 -33.69
N ARG A 84 -7.80 7.02 -33.09
CA ARG A 84 -6.97 8.14 -32.65
C ARG A 84 -6.55 7.92 -31.20
N VAL A 85 -5.33 8.34 -30.87
CA VAL A 85 -4.80 8.23 -29.49
C VAL A 85 -5.11 9.52 -28.75
N TRP A 86 -5.76 9.40 -27.60
CA TRP A 86 -6.09 10.50 -26.69
C TRP A 86 -5.21 10.41 -25.45
N ILE A 87 -4.66 11.53 -24.99
CA ILE A 87 -3.59 11.57 -23.97
C ILE A 87 -3.93 12.58 -22.88
N THR A 88 -3.70 12.20 -21.61
CA THR A 88 -3.62 13.13 -20.48
C THR A 88 -2.17 13.59 -20.26
N GLU A 89 -1.93 14.91 -20.33
CA GLU A 89 -0.61 15.50 -20.05
C GLU A 89 -0.48 15.93 -18.57
N ALA A 90 0.73 15.92 -18.02
CA ALA A 90 0.98 16.35 -16.63
C ALA A 90 2.33 17.05 -16.39
N VAL A 91 2.70 18.01 -17.25
CA VAL A 91 3.94 18.82 -17.12
C VAL A 91 3.98 19.66 -15.82
N ASN A 92 2.82 19.95 -15.26
CA ASN A 92 2.57 20.72 -14.04
C ASN A 92 2.68 19.89 -12.75
N TYR A 93 2.79 18.56 -12.88
CA TYR A 93 2.69 17.62 -11.78
C TYR A 93 3.69 17.92 -10.65
N ARG A 94 3.18 17.94 -9.41
CA ARG A 94 3.89 18.28 -8.18
C ARG A 94 4.71 19.58 -8.29
N LYS A 95 4.18 20.63 -8.95
CA LYS A 95 4.77 22.00 -9.06
C LYS A 95 5.35 22.54 -7.74
N PHE A 96 4.79 22.15 -6.59
CA PHE A 96 5.27 22.53 -5.25
C PHE A 96 6.64 21.92 -4.87
N ASN A 97 7.00 20.75 -5.44
CA ASN A 97 8.33 20.14 -5.34
C ASN A 97 9.18 20.40 -6.60
N ASN A 98 8.55 20.29 -7.78
CA ASN A 98 9.16 20.44 -9.10
C ASN A 98 9.28 21.92 -9.48
N LYS A 99 10.35 22.58 -8.97
CA LYS A 99 10.63 24.02 -9.20
C LYS A 99 10.48 24.39 -10.69
N PRO A 100 9.57 25.32 -11.06
CA PRO A 100 9.15 25.51 -12.45
C PRO A 100 9.95 26.54 -13.26
N GLU A 101 10.87 27.30 -12.65
CA GLU A 101 11.61 28.41 -13.31
C GLU A 101 12.42 27.99 -14.55
N SER A 102 12.62 26.70 -14.77
CA SER A 102 13.41 26.13 -15.87
C SER A 102 12.74 24.96 -16.60
N ARG A 103 11.41 24.80 -16.46
CA ARG A 103 10.64 23.67 -17.02
C ARG A 103 9.50 24.13 -17.93
N LEU A 104 9.01 23.22 -18.78
CA LEU A 104 7.68 23.33 -19.39
C LEU A 104 6.60 23.40 -18.30
N ASN A 105 5.53 24.16 -18.57
CA ASN A 105 4.48 24.52 -17.63
C ASN A 105 3.26 24.96 -18.45
N HIS A 106 2.09 24.39 -18.19
CA HIS A 106 0.82 24.87 -18.71
C HIS A 106 0.14 25.76 -17.65
N PRO A 107 0.19 27.10 -17.76
CA PRO A 107 -0.29 27.99 -16.70
C PRO A 107 -1.82 28.08 -16.60
N GLU A 108 -2.53 27.65 -17.64
CA GLU A 108 -4.00 27.66 -17.73
C GLU A 108 -4.65 26.34 -17.25
N GLY A 109 -3.84 25.37 -16.84
CA GLY A 109 -4.26 23.99 -16.52
C GLY A 109 -3.62 22.96 -17.44
N GLU A 110 -3.78 21.68 -17.14
CA GLU A 110 -3.33 20.61 -18.05
C GLU A 110 -4.28 20.38 -19.23
N ARG A 111 -3.79 19.60 -20.18
CA ARG A 111 -4.42 19.42 -21.49
C ARG A 111 -4.78 17.96 -21.74
N ILE A 112 -5.86 17.79 -22.51
CA ILE A 112 -6.16 16.55 -23.22
C ILE A 112 -5.77 16.74 -24.69
N VAL A 113 -4.96 15.85 -25.23
CA VAL A 113 -4.43 15.94 -26.60
C VAL A 113 -4.89 14.74 -27.42
N ILE A 114 -5.32 14.99 -28.66
CA ILE A 114 -5.69 13.98 -29.65
C ILE A 114 -4.59 13.90 -30.71
N LEU A 115 -4.08 12.70 -30.97
CA LEU A 115 -3.11 12.41 -32.03
C LEU A 115 -3.76 11.51 -33.11
N GLU A 116 -3.51 11.83 -34.38
CA GLU A 116 -4.15 11.16 -35.51
C GLU A 116 -3.12 10.82 -36.61
N ASP A 117 -3.19 9.58 -37.13
CA ASP A 117 -2.47 9.12 -38.33
C ASP A 117 -3.42 9.35 -39.52
N THR A 118 -3.34 10.53 -40.14
CA THR A 118 -4.31 10.93 -41.17
C THR A 118 -4.08 10.23 -42.52
N ASN A 119 -2.88 9.68 -42.74
CA ASN A 119 -2.48 9.07 -44.01
C ASN A 119 -2.49 7.51 -44.00
N GLY A 120 -2.30 6.89 -42.84
CA GLY A 120 -2.33 5.45 -42.62
C GLY A 120 -1.00 4.72 -42.87
N ASP A 121 0.14 5.39 -42.72
CA ASP A 121 1.48 4.77 -42.80
C ASP A 121 1.94 4.13 -41.49
N GLY A 122 1.24 4.38 -40.38
CA GLY A 122 1.54 3.85 -39.06
C GLY A 122 2.31 4.80 -38.16
N LYS A 123 2.12 6.12 -38.31
CA LYS A 123 2.64 7.20 -37.45
C LYS A 123 1.62 8.33 -37.29
N ALA A 124 1.65 9.05 -36.18
CA ALA A 124 0.87 10.27 -36.06
C ALA A 124 1.45 11.38 -36.95
N ASP A 125 0.58 12.12 -37.63
CA ASP A 125 0.93 13.30 -38.43
C ASP A 125 0.10 14.56 -38.09
N ASP A 126 -0.99 14.42 -37.32
CA ASP A 126 -1.77 15.51 -36.73
C ASP A 126 -1.76 15.47 -35.18
N SER A 127 -1.88 16.66 -34.56
CA SER A 127 -2.04 16.82 -33.11
C SER A 127 -2.90 18.05 -32.80
N LYS A 128 -3.86 17.90 -31.89
CA LYS A 128 -4.80 18.95 -31.45
C LYS A 128 -5.11 18.83 -29.97
N VAL A 129 -5.25 19.98 -29.31
CA VAL A 129 -5.71 20.07 -27.92
C VAL A 129 -7.23 20.07 -27.91
N PHE A 130 -7.83 19.08 -27.24
CA PHE A 130 -9.27 18.94 -27.07
C PHE A 130 -9.82 19.90 -25.99
N VAL A 131 -9.09 19.99 -24.87
CA VAL A 131 -9.38 20.91 -23.75
C VAL A 131 -8.09 21.25 -23.01
N THR A 132 -8.01 22.47 -22.48
CA THR A 132 -7.05 22.91 -21.45
C THR A 132 -7.89 23.37 -20.26
N ASP A 133 -7.66 22.87 -19.05
CA ASP A 133 -8.56 23.15 -17.92
C ASP A 133 -7.83 23.15 -16.56
N PRO A 134 -8.06 24.16 -15.69
CA PRO A 134 -7.33 24.32 -14.43
C PRO A 134 -7.68 23.30 -13.34
N ASP A 135 -8.79 22.55 -13.45
CA ASP A 135 -9.06 21.40 -12.57
C ASP A 135 -8.20 20.18 -12.96
N LEU A 136 -7.63 20.15 -14.17
CA LEU A 136 -6.61 19.20 -14.57
C LEU A 136 -5.25 19.70 -14.03
N VAL A 137 -4.94 19.36 -12.78
CA VAL A 137 -3.62 19.63 -12.17
C VAL A 137 -2.67 18.45 -12.38
N SER A 138 -3.20 17.24 -12.17
CA SER A 138 -2.53 15.96 -12.39
C SER A 138 -3.57 14.95 -12.88
N PRO A 139 -3.99 15.02 -14.16
CA PRO A 139 -4.87 14.00 -14.72
C PRO A 139 -4.11 12.67 -14.81
N MET A 140 -4.73 11.58 -14.37
CA MET A 140 -4.11 10.24 -14.32
C MET A 140 -5.02 9.13 -14.88
N GLY A 141 -6.05 9.51 -15.63
CA GLY A 141 -6.99 8.58 -16.25
C GLY A 141 -7.85 9.22 -17.33
N ILE A 142 -8.09 8.52 -18.44
CA ILE A 142 -8.97 8.95 -19.54
C ILE A 142 -9.78 7.79 -20.13
N ALA A 143 -11.05 8.04 -20.48
CA ALA A 143 -11.90 7.15 -21.26
C ALA A 143 -12.70 7.92 -22.32
N VAL A 144 -12.59 7.54 -23.59
CA VAL A 144 -13.23 8.19 -24.73
C VAL A 144 -14.38 7.33 -25.24
N ILE A 145 -15.59 7.62 -24.75
CA ILE A 145 -16.80 6.85 -24.99
C ILE A 145 -17.72 7.67 -25.90
N GLY A 146 -17.39 7.61 -27.20
CA GLY A 146 -18.14 8.26 -28.27
C GLY A 146 -17.83 9.75 -28.31
N ASN A 147 -18.75 10.57 -27.81
CA ASN A 147 -18.56 12.01 -27.67
C ASN A 147 -18.35 12.47 -26.21
N ARG A 148 -18.33 11.53 -25.26
CA ARG A 148 -18.02 11.76 -23.84
C ARG A 148 -16.58 11.36 -23.56
N VAL A 149 -15.81 12.26 -22.96
CA VAL A 149 -14.42 12.03 -22.51
C VAL A 149 -14.42 12.13 -20.99
N VAL A 150 -14.33 10.98 -20.32
CA VAL A 150 -14.24 10.92 -18.85
C VAL A 150 -12.78 11.03 -18.45
N VAL A 151 -12.45 11.91 -17.50
CA VAL A 151 -11.08 12.19 -17.07
C VAL A 151 -10.99 12.15 -15.54
N SER A 152 -10.03 11.42 -15.01
CA SER A 152 -9.70 11.36 -13.59
C SER A 152 -8.63 12.38 -13.23
N ALA A 153 -8.97 13.35 -12.38
CA ALA A 153 -8.04 14.34 -11.83
C ALA A 153 -8.49 14.74 -10.41
N SER A 154 -7.84 14.18 -9.38
CA SER A 154 -8.23 14.42 -7.98
C SER A 154 -8.37 15.91 -7.65
N PRO A 155 -9.52 16.37 -7.09
CA PRO A 155 -10.50 15.56 -6.35
C PRO A 155 -11.69 15.04 -7.17
N ASN A 156 -11.67 15.18 -8.51
CA ASN A 156 -12.83 15.04 -9.39
C ASN A 156 -12.69 13.91 -10.42
N LEU A 157 -13.83 13.24 -10.69
CA LEU A 157 -14.07 12.49 -11.92
C LEU A 157 -14.88 13.39 -12.86
N ILE A 158 -14.27 13.86 -13.93
CA ILE A 158 -14.80 14.89 -14.84
C ILE A 158 -15.33 14.22 -16.11
N ILE A 159 -16.43 14.72 -16.67
CA ILE A 159 -16.86 14.42 -18.03
C ILE A 159 -16.73 15.69 -18.86
N TYR A 160 -16.05 15.60 -19.99
CA TYR A 160 -16.12 16.58 -21.07
C TYR A 160 -16.98 15.99 -22.19
N THR A 161 -17.80 16.81 -22.85
CA THR A 161 -18.64 16.36 -23.98
C THR A 161 -18.43 17.26 -25.18
N ASP A 162 -18.19 16.64 -26.34
CA ASP A 162 -18.26 17.27 -27.66
C ASP A 162 -19.68 17.11 -28.20
N GLU A 163 -20.47 18.19 -28.29
CA GLU A 163 -21.86 18.12 -28.77
C GLU A 163 -21.96 18.30 -30.29
N ASN A 164 -20.92 18.86 -30.93
CA ASN A 164 -20.96 19.31 -32.32
C ASN A 164 -20.07 18.50 -33.29
N GLY A 165 -19.03 17.83 -32.78
CA GLY A 165 -18.10 16.97 -33.50
C GLY A 165 -16.86 17.67 -34.07
N ASP A 166 -16.47 18.83 -33.52
CA ASP A 166 -15.28 19.60 -33.95
C ASP A 166 -14.01 19.36 -33.12
N ASP A 167 -13.97 18.22 -32.41
CA ASP A 167 -12.86 17.74 -31.57
C ASP A 167 -12.54 18.72 -30.41
N LYS A 168 -13.58 19.24 -29.72
CA LYS A 168 -13.47 20.12 -28.54
C LYS A 168 -14.52 19.82 -27.47
N ALA A 169 -14.25 20.23 -26.24
CA ALA A 169 -15.21 20.19 -25.15
C ALA A 169 -16.21 21.37 -25.22
N ASP A 170 -17.44 21.11 -25.66
CA ASP A 170 -18.58 22.05 -25.58
C ASP A 170 -19.12 22.17 -24.15
N LYS A 171 -19.04 21.08 -23.37
CA LYS A 171 -19.64 20.96 -22.03
C LYS A 171 -18.68 20.26 -21.06
N LYS A 172 -18.70 20.68 -19.78
CA LYS A 172 -17.98 20.05 -18.66
C LYS A 172 -18.94 19.73 -17.52
N GLU A 173 -18.84 18.53 -16.95
CA GLU A 173 -19.61 18.05 -15.81
C GLU A 173 -18.70 17.34 -14.81
N ILE A 174 -19.02 17.39 -13.51
CA ILE A 174 -18.33 16.62 -12.48
C ILE A 174 -19.23 15.43 -12.12
N MET A 175 -18.82 14.21 -12.49
CA MET A 175 -19.60 12.99 -12.21
C MET A 175 -19.52 12.61 -10.73
N LEU A 176 -18.32 12.64 -10.16
CA LEU A 176 -18.04 12.35 -8.75
C LEU A 176 -16.96 13.30 -8.25
N THR A 177 -17.00 13.65 -6.96
CA THR A 177 -16.00 14.50 -6.31
C THR A 177 -15.78 14.09 -4.86
N GLY A 178 -14.70 14.56 -4.25
CA GLY A 178 -14.31 14.26 -2.86
C GLY A 178 -13.24 13.16 -2.73
N PHE A 179 -12.52 12.86 -3.82
CA PHE A 179 -11.33 12.01 -3.77
C PHE A 179 -10.13 12.77 -3.18
N GLY A 180 -9.35 12.10 -2.34
CA GLY A 180 -8.05 12.61 -1.88
C GLY A 180 -6.99 12.60 -2.98
N GLY A 181 -5.74 12.92 -2.62
CA GLY A 181 -4.59 12.84 -3.52
C GLY A 181 -4.49 13.97 -4.56
N VAL A 182 -5.01 15.16 -4.28
CA VAL A 182 -4.80 16.34 -5.15
C VAL A 182 -3.29 16.58 -5.37
N ASP A 183 -2.87 16.62 -6.64
CA ASP A 183 -1.48 16.74 -7.12
C ASP A 183 -0.52 15.65 -6.56
N HIS A 184 -0.91 14.38 -6.75
CA HIS A 184 -0.26 13.22 -6.14
C HIS A 184 -0.32 11.96 -7.02
N ASP A 185 0.69 11.09 -6.96
CA ASP A 185 0.75 9.82 -7.70
C ASP A 185 -0.14 8.72 -7.10
N HIS A 186 -0.45 8.77 -5.80
CA HIS A 186 -1.45 7.91 -5.15
C HIS A 186 -2.87 8.53 -5.19
N SER A 187 -3.32 9.05 -6.34
CA SER A 187 -4.57 9.82 -6.48
C SER A 187 -5.66 9.05 -7.23
N LEU A 188 -6.66 9.72 -7.81
CA LEU A 188 -7.68 9.14 -8.69
C LEU A 188 -7.10 8.92 -10.10
N HIS A 189 -7.17 7.68 -10.59
CA HIS A 189 -6.51 7.23 -11.83
C HIS A 189 -7.51 6.75 -12.91
N ALA A 190 -6.97 6.11 -13.96
CA ALA A 190 -7.59 5.37 -15.06
C ALA A 190 -9.09 5.00 -14.91
N VAL A 191 -9.83 5.16 -16.01
CA VAL A 191 -11.25 4.82 -16.14
C VAL A 191 -11.41 3.87 -17.32
N VAL A 192 -12.11 2.75 -17.13
CA VAL A 192 -12.36 1.77 -18.19
C VAL A 192 -13.82 1.30 -18.19
N ALA A 193 -14.38 1.11 -19.38
CA ALA A 193 -15.70 0.50 -19.55
C ALA A 193 -15.63 -1.01 -19.30
N GLY A 194 -16.35 -1.47 -18.28
CA GLY A 194 -16.50 -2.89 -17.96
C GLY A 194 -17.45 -3.61 -18.94
N PRO A 195 -17.36 -4.95 -19.05
CA PRO A 195 -18.20 -5.72 -19.97
C PRO A 195 -19.70 -5.69 -19.60
N ASP A 196 -20.05 -5.26 -18.38
CA ASP A 196 -21.43 -5.05 -17.92
C ASP A 196 -21.98 -3.65 -18.22
N GLY A 197 -21.23 -2.80 -18.95
CA GLY A 197 -21.66 -1.45 -19.32
C GLY A 197 -21.59 -0.43 -18.17
N LYS A 198 -20.76 -0.70 -17.15
CA LYS A 198 -20.46 0.22 -16.03
C LYS A 198 -19.02 0.72 -16.14
N TYR A 199 -18.72 1.84 -15.49
CA TYR A 199 -17.37 2.41 -15.48
C TYR A 199 -16.63 1.92 -14.24
N TYR A 200 -15.42 1.39 -14.46
CA TYR A 200 -14.50 0.96 -13.43
C TYR A 200 -13.32 1.92 -13.38
N PHE A 201 -12.86 2.25 -12.18
CA PHE A 201 -11.77 3.19 -11.95
C PHE A 201 -11.17 2.97 -10.56
N ASN A 202 -10.04 3.60 -10.27
CA ASN A 202 -9.31 3.35 -9.03
C ASN A 202 -8.73 4.62 -8.40
N THR A 203 -8.42 4.54 -7.11
CA THR A 203 -7.75 5.62 -6.38
C THR A 203 -6.73 5.08 -5.38
N GLY A 204 -5.53 5.65 -5.38
CA GLY A 204 -4.46 5.32 -4.43
C GLY A 204 -4.77 5.80 -3.01
N ASN A 205 -3.93 5.41 -2.05
CA ASN A 205 -4.23 5.56 -0.61
C ASN A 205 -4.14 6.98 -0.01
N ALA A 206 -3.90 8.03 -0.82
CA ALA A 206 -3.78 9.42 -0.35
C ALA A 206 -5.14 10.08 -0.04
N GLY A 207 -6.02 9.34 0.63
CA GLY A 207 -7.31 9.83 1.13
C GLY A 207 -7.19 10.95 2.18
N PRO A 208 -8.30 11.36 2.80
CA PRO A 208 -9.58 10.67 2.82
C PRO A 208 -10.30 10.76 1.49
N HIS A 209 -11.11 9.75 1.19
CA HIS A 209 -12.04 9.76 0.08
C HIS A 209 -13.44 9.82 0.68
N VAL A 210 -14.15 10.92 0.45
CA VAL A 210 -15.51 11.17 0.94
C VAL A 210 -16.38 11.52 -0.25
N VAL A 211 -16.86 10.48 -0.94
CA VAL A 211 -17.46 10.58 -2.27
C VAL A 211 -18.90 10.10 -2.21
N THR A 212 -19.83 10.97 -2.62
CA THR A 212 -21.26 10.66 -2.67
C THR A 212 -21.67 10.43 -4.13
N ASP A 213 -22.43 9.37 -4.38
CA ASP A 213 -22.99 9.08 -5.70
C ASP A 213 -24.33 9.81 -5.96
N THR A 214 -24.86 9.73 -7.18
CA THR A 214 -26.09 10.44 -7.54
C THR A 214 -27.37 9.88 -6.89
N GLU A 215 -27.30 8.73 -6.23
CA GLU A 215 -28.38 8.16 -5.39
C GLU A 215 -28.21 8.49 -3.88
N GLY A 216 -27.18 9.25 -3.52
CA GLY A 216 -26.90 9.66 -2.15
C GLY A 216 -26.35 8.54 -1.26
N TRP A 217 -25.56 7.60 -1.82
CA TRP A 217 -24.69 6.73 -1.02
C TRP A 217 -23.30 7.33 -0.91
N THR A 218 -22.74 7.38 0.30
CA THR A 218 -21.39 7.94 0.53
C THR A 218 -20.35 6.86 0.87
N LEU A 219 -19.31 6.81 0.03
CA LEU A 219 -18.02 6.21 0.37
C LEU A 219 -17.29 7.10 1.38
N ARG A 220 -16.76 6.49 2.45
CA ARG A 220 -15.90 7.13 3.45
C ARG A 220 -14.72 6.20 3.71
N SER A 221 -13.58 6.48 3.08
CA SER A 221 -12.34 5.68 3.16
C SER A 221 -11.13 6.51 3.54
N GLY A 222 -10.14 5.89 4.18
CA GLY A 222 -8.88 6.53 4.53
C GLY A 222 -7.85 5.60 5.17
N SER A 223 -6.76 6.18 5.66
CA SER A 223 -5.64 5.48 6.30
C SER A 223 -4.77 6.45 7.13
N LEU A 224 -3.62 6.00 7.65
CA LEU A 224 -2.59 6.88 8.23
C LEU A 224 -1.83 7.74 7.20
N TYR A 225 -1.97 7.50 5.89
CA TYR A 225 -1.15 8.13 4.85
C TYR A 225 -1.79 9.40 4.30
N VAL A 226 -1.09 10.53 4.42
CA VAL A 226 -1.59 11.87 4.05
C VAL A 226 -1.06 12.39 2.70
N GLY A 227 -0.32 11.59 1.93
CA GLY A 227 0.33 12.00 0.66
C GLY A 227 1.49 13.00 0.81
N GLY A 228 1.45 13.91 1.77
CA GLY A 228 2.48 14.94 1.96
C GLY A 228 2.43 16.07 0.92
N THR A 229 1.30 16.25 0.23
CA THR A 229 1.08 17.44 -0.60
C THR A 229 0.65 18.64 0.26
N PRO A 230 0.77 19.89 -0.24
CA PRO A 230 0.22 21.06 0.45
C PRO A 230 -1.31 21.01 0.65
N TYR A 231 -1.98 20.21 -0.19
CA TYR A 231 -3.43 20.09 -0.29
C TYR A 231 -4.02 19.08 0.69
N ASN A 232 -3.30 17.99 0.99
CA ASN A 232 -3.77 16.94 1.90
C ASN A 232 -3.06 17.00 3.25
N LYS A 233 -3.81 17.36 4.31
CA LYS A 233 -3.28 17.63 5.66
C LYS A 233 -3.72 16.63 6.72
N GLN A 234 -4.76 15.84 6.47
CA GLN A 234 -5.36 14.92 7.44
C GLN A 234 -5.97 13.73 6.73
N ASN A 235 -5.55 12.53 7.09
CA ASN A 235 -6.20 11.26 6.74
C ASN A 235 -6.36 10.42 8.01
N ARG A 236 -7.34 9.51 8.02
CA ARG A 236 -7.57 8.57 9.12
C ARG A 236 -8.17 7.27 8.62
N GLY A 237 -7.76 6.16 9.22
CA GLY A 237 -8.46 4.89 9.13
C GLY A 237 -9.79 4.89 9.89
N ASN A 238 -10.41 3.71 9.96
CA ASN A 238 -11.63 3.39 10.71
C ASN A 238 -12.81 4.32 10.36
N GLN A 239 -12.93 4.69 9.09
CA GLN A 239 -14.05 5.43 8.54
C GLN A 239 -15.10 4.43 8.04
N VAL A 240 -16.36 4.64 8.45
CA VAL A 240 -17.48 3.75 8.12
C VAL A 240 -18.27 4.39 6.99
N SER A 241 -18.42 3.67 5.88
CA SER A 241 -19.24 4.08 4.74
C SER A 241 -20.72 3.78 4.96
N ASP A 242 -21.60 4.28 4.09
CA ASP A 242 -23.06 4.18 4.30
C ASP A 242 -23.62 2.74 4.15
N ASP A 243 -22.80 1.79 3.67
CA ASP A 243 -23.05 0.34 3.71
C ASP A 243 -22.71 -0.30 5.07
N GLY A 244 -22.21 0.47 6.03
CA GLY A 244 -21.80 0.02 7.36
C GLY A 244 -20.38 -0.56 7.44
N ARG A 245 -19.62 -0.58 6.35
CA ARG A 245 -18.28 -1.20 6.30
C ARG A 245 -17.16 -0.18 6.42
N VAL A 246 -16.01 -0.64 6.92
CA VAL A 246 -14.75 0.11 6.92
C VAL A 246 -14.00 -0.22 5.64
N TRP A 247 -14.00 0.74 4.71
CA TRP A 247 -13.15 0.69 3.53
C TRP A 247 -11.86 1.49 3.83
N THR A 248 -10.72 0.92 3.48
CA THR A 248 -9.39 1.32 3.96
C THR A 248 -8.44 1.52 2.78
N GLY A 249 -7.59 2.54 2.84
CA GLY A 249 -6.49 2.74 1.88
C GLY A 249 -6.95 3.00 0.45
N GLY A 250 -6.10 2.63 -0.52
CA GLY A 250 -6.42 2.70 -1.94
C GLY A 250 -7.47 1.66 -2.34
N MET A 251 -8.21 1.92 -3.42
CA MET A 251 -9.41 1.18 -3.82
C MET A 251 -9.50 0.98 -5.33
N ALA A 252 -10.18 -0.10 -5.73
CA ALA A 252 -10.79 -0.27 -7.04
C ALA A 252 -12.32 -0.08 -6.89
N LEU A 253 -12.91 0.70 -7.78
CA LEU A 253 -14.27 1.24 -7.68
C LEU A 253 -15.05 0.97 -8.98
N ARG A 254 -16.38 0.99 -8.89
CA ARG A 254 -17.30 0.89 -10.03
C ARG A 254 -18.48 1.83 -9.85
N VAL A 255 -18.92 2.49 -10.91
CA VAL A 255 -20.12 3.35 -10.95
C VAL A 255 -20.89 3.13 -12.27
N ASN A 256 -22.19 3.42 -12.28
CA ASN A 256 -22.95 3.47 -13.54
C ASN A 256 -22.55 4.73 -14.36
N PRO A 257 -22.75 4.75 -15.70
CA PRO A 257 -22.37 5.88 -16.56
C PRO A 257 -23.03 7.24 -16.26
N ASP A 258 -24.01 7.29 -15.35
CA ASP A 258 -24.75 8.46 -14.87
C ASP A 258 -24.33 8.91 -13.44
N GLY A 259 -23.25 8.32 -12.90
CA GLY A 259 -22.76 8.59 -11.55
C GLY A 259 -23.52 7.89 -10.42
N SER A 260 -24.47 6.98 -10.73
CA SER A 260 -25.23 6.23 -9.72
C SER A 260 -24.59 4.89 -9.33
N GLY A 261 -24.96 4.34 -8.18
CA GLY A 261 -24.61 2.97 -7.77
C GLY A 261 -23.12 2.76 -7.55
N LEU A 262 -22.45 3.75 -6.92
CA LEU A 262 -21.01 3.67 -6.61
C LEU A 262 -20.74 2.49 -5.66
N LYS A 263 -19.73 1.68 -5.99
CA LYS A 263 -19.37 0.49 -5.24
C LYS A 263 -17.86 0.29 -5.13
N VAL A 264 -17.42 -0.13 -3.94
CA VAL A 264 -16.07 -0.64 -3.72
C VAL A 264 -15.96 -2.07 -4.24
N MET A 265 -15.08 -2.27 -5.22
CA MET A 265 -14.81 -3.58 -5.84
C MET A 265 -13.63 -4.28 -5.16
N ALA A 266 -12.62 -3.53 -4.69
CA ALA A 266 -11.54 -4.00 -3.82
C ALA A 266 -10.93 -2.80 -3.06
N HIS A 267 -10.21 -3.06 -1.96
CA HIS A 267 -9.62 -1.99 -1.13
C HIS A 267 -8.29 -2.41 -0.47
N ASN A 268 -7.69 -1.49 0.30
CA ASN A 268 -6.45 -1.63 1.05
C ASN A 268 -5.20 -1.84 0.18
N PHE A 269 -5.18 -1.18 -0.98
CA PHE A 269 -3.98 -0.99 -1.80
C PHE A 269 -3.12 0.17 -1.26
N ARG A 270 -1.87 0.28 -1.73
CA ARG A 270 -1.03 1.47 -1.50
C ARG A 270 -1.18 2.47 -2.64
N ASN A 271 -0.68 2.11 -3.82
CA ASN A 271 -0.86 2.88 -5.04
C ASN A 271 -1.08 1.90 -6.19
N ASN A 272 -2.34 1.55 -6.35
CA ASN A 272 -2.85 0.78 -7.45
C ASN A 272 -3.15 1.74 -8.61
N TYR A 273 -2.37 1.67 -9.70
CA TYR A 273 -2.35 2.70 -10.74
C TYR A 273 -3.48 2.53 -11.77
N GLU A 274 -3.76 1.32 -12.24
CA GLU A 274 -4.90 1.07 -13.14
C GLU A 274 -5.57 -0.28 -12.89
N THR A 275 -6.92 -0.30 -12.81
CA THR A 275 -7.69 -1.55 -12.76
C THR A 275 -8.07 -2.02 -14.17
N ALA A 276 -7.29 -2.92 -14.75
CA ALA A 276 -7.62 -3.53 -16.04
C ALA A 276 -8.75 -4.59 -15.89
N LEU A 277 -9.67 -4.65 -16.85
CA LEU A 277 -10.70 -5.70 -16.92
C LEU A 277 -10.54 -6.60 -18.15
N ASP A 278 -10.95 -7.87 -18.01
CA ASP A 278 -11.25 -8.76 -19.14
C ASP A 278 -12.76 -8.87 -19.42
N SER A 279 -13.12 -9.41 -20.58
CA SER A 279 -14.50 -9.60 -21.02
C SER A 279 -15.29 -10.64 -20.20
N TYR A 280 -14.63 -11.41 -19.34
CA TYR A 280 -15.30 -12.28 -18.35
C TYR A 280 -15.62 -11.52 -17.05
N GLY A 281 -15.24 -10.24 -16.94
CA GLY A 281 -15.39 -9.43 -15.73
C GLY A 281 -14.37 -9.78 -14.64
N ASN A 282 -13.22 -10.34 -15.00
CA ASN A 282 -12.08 -10.40 -14.08
C ASN A 282 -11.40 -9.04 -14.03
N MET A 283 -11.05 -8.61 -12.82
CA MET A 283 -10.28 -7.40 -12.56
C MET A 283 -8.83 -7.79 -12.28
N TRP A 284 -7.89 -7.02 -12.80
CA TRP A 284 -6.45 -7.19 -12.65
C TRP A 284 -5.85 -5.87 -12.18
N GLN A 285 -4.86 -5.96 -11.30
CA GLN A 285 -4.33 -4.77 -10.64
C GLN A 285 -2.87 -4.96 -10.25
N ASN A 286 -2.04 -3.97 -10.56
CA ASN A 286 -0.72 -3.81 -9.98
C ASN A 286 -0.77 -2.87 -8.76
N ASP A 287 0.19 -2.98 -7.85
CA ASP A 287 0.25 -2.14 -6.64
C ASP A 287 1.73 -1.89 -6.26
N ASN A 288 2.09 -0.62 -6.09
CA ASN A 288 3.44 -0.16 -5.78
C ASN A 288 3.67 -0.13 -4.25
N ASP A 289 4.81 -0.60 -3.75
CA ASP A 289 5.11 -0.70 -2.31
C ASP A 289 5.85 0.52 -1.71
N ASP A 290 6.00 0.61 -0.38
CA ASP A 290 6.63 1.76 0.31
C ASP A 290 8.15 1.62 0.54
N GLN A 291 8.73 0.46 0.24
CA GLN A 291 10.17 0.19 0.35
C GLN A 291 10.85 -0.09 -1.00
N VAL A 292 10.07 -0.18 -2.09
CA VAL A 292 10.54 -0.50 -3.45
C VAL A 292 11.24 -1.87 -3.48
N VAL A 293 10.58 -2.88 -2.90
CA VAL A 293 11.05 -4.30 -2.83
C VAL A 293 9.92 -5.33 -2.96
N ALA A 294 8.66 -4.91 -2.87
CA ALA A 294 7.49 -5.77 -2.71
C ALA A 294 6.32 -5.41 -3.63
N CYS A 295 6.52 -4.56 -4.65
CA CYS A 295 5.56 -4.30 -5.73
C CYS A 295 4.96 -5.62 -6.26
N ARG A 296 3.73 -5.58 -6.75
CA ARG A 296 3.00 -6.80 -7.16
C ARG A 296 2.04 -6.59 -8.33
N THR A 297 1.64 -7.70 -8.95
CA THR A 297 0.51 -7.81 -9.87
C THR A 297 -0.43 -8.92 -9.38
N SER A 298 -1.70 -8.61 -9.23
CA SER A 298 -2.72 -9.46 -8.60
C SER A 298 -3.96 -9.61 -9.49
N TRP A 299 -4.65 -10.73 -9.33
CA TRP A 299 -6.06 -10.86 -9.73
C TRP A 299 -6.94 -10.35 -8.57
N LEU A 300 -8.01 -9.62 -8.88
CA LEU A 300 -8.94 -9.12 -7.87
C LEU A 300 -10.29 -9.86 -7.93
N MET A 301 -10.73 -10.37 -6.78
CA MET A 301 -12.12 -10.75 -6.57
C MET A 301 -12.91 -9.57 -5.99
N GLU A 302 -14.21 -9.54 -6.22
CA GLU A 302 -15.11 -8.54 -5.63
C GLU A 302 -15.08 -8.63 -4.08
N GLY A 303 -14.84 -7.48 -3.43
CA GLY A 303 -14.65 -7.38 -1.98
C GLY A 303 -13.26 -7.81 -1.49
N ALA A 304 -12.25 -7.90 -2.35
CA ALA A 304 -10.88 -8.20 -1.94
C ALA A 304 -10.29 -7.10 -1.03
N ASN A 305 -9.62 -7.53 0.04
CA ASN A 305 -8.76 -6.71 0.90
C ASN A 305 -7.31 -7.01 0.50
N ALA A 306 -6.63 -6.00 -0.04
CA ALA A 306 -5.30 -6.12 -0.60
C ALA A 306 -4.17 -5.98 0.46
N GLY A 307 -4.52 -5.69 1.72
CA GLY A 307 -3.65 -5.93 2.87
C GLY A 307 -2.46 -4.98 3.07
N TYR A 308 -2.46 -3.74 2.58
CA TYR A 308 -1.33 -2.81 2.78
C TYR A 308 -1.25 -2.24 4.22
N PHE A 309 -2.38 -1.75 4.74
CA PHE A 309 -2.53 -1.37 6.15
C PHE A 309 -3.18 -2.51 6.94
N SER A 310 -3.21 -2.35 8.26
CA SER A 310 -4.20 -3.04 9.10
C SER A 310 -5.61 -2.87 8.51
N SER A 311 -6.53 -3.83 8.75
CA SER A 311 -7.88 -3.79 8.17
C SER A 311 -8.66 -2.49 8.50
N ASP A 312 -8.39 -1.91 9.67
CA ASP A 312 -8.93 -0.64 10.15
C ASP A 312 -8.19 0.61 9.61
N GLY A 313 -7.09 0.48 8.85
CA GLY A 313 -6.31 1.60 8.32
C GLY A 313 -5.55 2.44 9.37
N THR A 314 -5.51 2.00 10.63
CA THR A 314 -4.91 2.75 11.75
C THR A 314 -3.44 2.43 12.02
N ARG A 315 -2.86 1.43 11.32
CA ARG A 315 -1.45 1.00 11.49
C ARG A 315 -0.84 0.62 10.15
N TYR A 316 0.45 0.90 10.00
CA TYR A 316 1.27 0.37 8.91
C TYR A 316 1.78 -1.04 9.25
N TRP A 317 2.10 -1.83 8.24
CA TRP A 317 2.56 -3.22 8.36
C TRP A 317 3.77 -3.42 9.29
N GLN A 318 4.66 -2.43 9.47
CA GLN A 318 5.80 -2.56 10.39
C GLN A 318 5.37 -2.65 11.87
N GLY A 319 4.17 -2.16 12.21
CA GLY A 319 3.58 -2.30 13.55
C GLY A 319 2.92 -3.66 13.78
N ASP A 320 2.38 -4.26 12.72
CA ASP A 320 1.61 -5.52 12.75
C ASP A 320 2.47 -6.74 12.33
N GLN A 321 3.73 -6.51 11.93
CA GLN A 321 4.70 -7.56 11.58
C GLN A 321 4.92 -8.54 12.73
N ARG A 322 4.75 -9.83 12.44
CA ARG A 322 4.92 -10.93 13.39
C ARG A 322 6.35 -11.49 13.35
N PRO A 323 6.88 -12.03 14.47
CA PRO A 323 8.20 -12.65 14.51
C PRO A 323 8.36 -13.73 13.42
N GLY A 324 9.42 -13.60 12.62
CA GLY A 324 9.75 -14.53 11.53
C GLY A 324 9.08 -14.24 10.18
N GLN A 325 8.20 -13.23 10.06
CA GLN A 325 7.66 -12.82 8.76
C GLN A 325 8.72 -12.12 7.90
N THR A 326 8.78 -12.47 6.62
CA THR A 326 9.52 -11.69 5.61
C THR A 326 8.82 -10.35 5.35
N VAL A 327 9.53 -9.35 4.81
CA VAL A 327 8.94 -8.05 4.45
C VAL A 327 7.71 -8.23 3.54
N PRO A 328 7.76 -8.90 2.36
CA PRO A 328 6.57 -9.05 1.51
C PRO A 328 5.41 -9.83 2.16
N THR A 329 5.67 -10.68 3.16
CA THR A 329 4.61 -11.36 3.93
C THR A 329 3.88 -10.39 4.86
N ALA A 330 4.63 -9.56 5.59
CA ALA A 330 4.08 -8.59 6.52
C ALA A 330 3.43 -7.41 5.79
N HIS A 331 4.13 -6.89 4.78
CA HIS A 331 3.76 -5.74 3.94
C HIS A 331 2.33 -5.83 3.40
N TRP A 332 2.00 -6.99 2.84
CA TRP A 332 0.68 -7.30 2.30
C TRP A 332 -0.19 -8.17 3.23
N HIS A 333 0.13 -8.22 4.54
CA HIS A 333 -0.59 -8.96 5.60
C HIS A 333 -1.01 -10.40 5.21
N GLN A 334 -0.12 -11.15 4.56
CA GLN A 334 -0.47 -12.39 3.83
C GLN A 334 -0.80 -13.61 4.70
N GLU A 335 -0.62 -13.54 6.02
CA GLU A 335 -1.09 -14.55 6.98
C GLU A 335 -2.19 -14.01 7.92
N ASP A 336 -2.93 -12.98 7.50
CA ASP A 336 -4.10 -12.42 8.18
C ASP A 336 -5.42 -12.90 7.53
N PRO A 337 -6.50 -13.13 8.32
CA PRO A 337 -7.80 -13.57 7.79
C PRO A 337 -8.46 -12.49 6.91
N GLY A 338 -9.17 -12.93 5.87
CA GLY A 338 -9.84 -12.04 4.92
C GLY A 338 -8.92 -11.24 3.98
N VAL A 339 -7.60 -11.49 3.99
CA VAL A 339 -6.62 -10.85 3.10
C VAL A 339 -6.37 -11.71 1.86
N MET A 340 -6.43 -11.09 0.68
CA MET A 340 -6.26 -11.75 -0.60
C MET A 340 -4.78 -12.18 -0.84
N PRO A 341 -4.52 -13.28 -1.58
CA PRO A 341 -3.18 -13.61 -2.04
C PRO A 341 -2.62 -12.54 -3.00
N SER A 342 -1.35 -12.15 -2.81
CA SER A 342 -0.74 -11.03 -3.56
C SER A 342 -0.46 -11.29 -5.06
N GLY A 343 -0.62 -12.51 -5.56
CA GLY A 343 -0.35 -12.83 -6.97
C GLY A 343 1.15 -13.00 -7.26
N ASP A 344 1.67 -12.28 -8.25
CA ASP A 344 3.11 -12.19 -8.56
C ASP A 344 3.71 -10.99 -7.85
N ILE A 345 4.78 -11.20 -7.07
CA ILE A 345 5.54 -10.10 -6.44
C ILE A 345 6.65 -9.72 -7.41
N THR A 346 6.53 -8.52 -8.00
CA THR A 346 7.34 -8.07 -9.14
C THR A 346 8.77 -7.70 -8.72
N GLY A 347 8.96 -7.29 -7.47
CA GLY A 347 10.24 -6.93 -6.86
C GLY A 347 10.34 -5.41 -6.58
N ALA A 348 11.53 -4.84 -6.79
CA ALA A 348 11.71 -3.39 -6.81
C ALA A 348 11.08 -2.79 -8.07
N GLY A 349 10.29 -1.72 -7.96
CA GLY A 349 9.61 -1.16 -9.13
C GLY A 349 8.83 0.13 -8.88
N SER A 350 8.02 0.49 -9.87
CA SER A 350 7.03 1.56 -9.87
C SER A 350 6.00 1.23 -10.97
N PRO A 351 5.09 0.28 -10.69
CA PRO A 351 4.07 -0.15 -11.66
C PRO A 351 3.06 0.96 -11.97
N THR A 352 2.57 0.95 -13.21
CA THR A 352 1.80 2.03 -13.85
C THR A 352 0.61 1.45 -14.66
N GLY A 353 0.26 1.93 -15.86
CA GLY A 353 -0.93 1.47 -16.61
C GLY A 353 -0.97 -0.03 -16.97
N MET A 354 -2.15 -0.53 -17.33
CA MET A 354 -2.46 -1.96 -17.52
C MET A 354 -3.56 -2.23 -18.55
N VAL A 355 -3.40 -3.24 -19.41
CA VAL A 355 -4.48 -3.67 -20.32
C VAL A 355 -4.47 -5.18 -20.61
N MET A 356 -5.65 -5.75 -20.86
CA MET A 356 -5.80 -7.13 -21.34
C MET A 356 -5.88 -7.18 -22.88
N TYR A 357 -4.89 -7.81 -23.53
CA TYR A 357 -4.94 -8.01 -24.97
C TYR A 357 -5.88 -9.17 -25.34
N GLU A 358 -7.06 -8.85 -25.87
CA GLU A 358 -8.09 -9.85 -26.24
C GLU A 358 -8.27 -10.04 -27.76
N GLY A 359 -7.53 -9.27 -28.56
CA GLY A 359 -7.58 -9.30 -30.02
C GLY A 359 -6.98 -10.58 -30.63
N ASP A 360 -7.04 -10.65 -31.96
CA ASP A 360 -6.50 -11.75 -32.77
C ASP A 360 -5.45 -11.26 -33.79
N GLU A 361 -5.21 -9.95 -33.86
CA GLU A 361 -4.41 -9.28 -34.88
C GLU A 361 -2.90 -9.51 -34.68
N LEU A 362 -2.46 -9.55 -33.41
CA LEU A 362 -1.12 -10.03 -33.02
C LEU A 362 -0.99 -11.57 -33.14
N GLY A 363 -2.12 -12.29 -33.11
CA GLY A 363 -2.20 -13.74 -33.22
C GLY A 363 -2.65 -14.43 -31.93
N PRO A 364 -3.14 -15.68 -32.02
CA PRO A 364 -3.77 -16.39 -30.90
C PRO A 364 -2.80 -16.70 -29.76
N GLN A 365 -1.49 -16.58 -29.97
CA GLN A 365 -0.47 -16.69 -28.92
C GLN A 365 -0.42 -15.48 -27.97
N TYR A 366 -1.05 -14.35 -28.31
CA TYR A 366 -1.12 -13.16 -27.44
C TYR A 366 -2.52 -12.89 -26.87
N ARG A 367 -3.56 -13.54 -27.41
CA ARG A 367 -4.94 -13.43 -26.93
C ARG A 367 -5.06 -13.91 -25.48
N GLY A 368 -5.58 -13.05 -24.60
CA GLY A 368 -5.68 -13.27 -23.16
C GLY A 368 -4.39 -12.99 -22.39
N MET A 369 -3.52 -12.12 -22.92
CA MET A 369 -2.30 -11.68 -22.25
C MET A 369 -2.55 -10.34 -21.56
N LEU A 370 -2.37 -10.31 -20.23
CA LEU A 370 -2.38 -9.09 -19.43
C LEU A 370 -1.02 -8.41 -19.58
N LEU A 371 -1.05 -7.13 -19.92
CA LEU A 371 0.09 -6.23 -19.96
C LEU A 371 0.08 -5.36 -18.70
N SER A 372 1.23 -5.21 -18.05
CA SER A 372 1.43 -4.26 -16.95
C SER A 372 2.67 -3.44 -17.22
N ALA A 373 2.52 -2.12 -17.28
CA ALA A 373 3.65 -1.21 -17.30
C ALA A 373 4.37 -1.19 -15.94
N GLU A 374 5.69 -1.07 -15.99
CA GLU A 374 6.60 -1.03 -14.86
C GLU A 374 7.69 0.01 -15.15
N ALA A 375 7.37 1.26 -14.79
CA ALA A 375 8.19 2.44 -15.10
C ALA A 375 9.53 2.45 -14.36
N GLY A 376 9.63 1.74 -13.22
CA GLY A 376 10.87 1.58 -12.48
C GLY A 376 11.86 0.72 -13.25
N ARG A 377 11.46 -0.51 -13.60
CA ARG A 377 12.32 -1.50 -14.28
C ARG A 377 12.38 -1.37 -15.82
N ASN A 378 11.87 -0.27 -16.40
CA ASN A 378 11.93 0.00 -17.85
C ASN A 378 11.31 -1.13 -18.70
N VAL A 379 10.13 -1.64 -18.32
CA VAL A 379 9.53 -2.86 -18.89
C VAL A 379 8.00 -2.80 -18.95
N ILE A 380 7.41 -3.49 -19.92
CA ILE A 380 6.03 -3.99 -19.89
C ILE A 380 6.11 -5.48 -19.56
N PHE A 381 5.59 -5.90 -18.41
CA PHE A 381 5.43 -7.32 -18.11
C PHE A 381 4.23 -7.88 -18.88
N GLY A 382 4.43 -9.03 -19.51
CA GLY A 382 3.36 -9.85 -20.07
C GLY A 382 3.03 -11.01 -19.13
N TYR A 383 1.74 -11.23 -18.88
CA TYR A 383 1.23 -12.35 -18.10
C TYR A 383 0.17 -13.10 -18.89
N LYS A 384 0.14 -14.43 -18.79
CA LYS A 384 -1.00 -15.23 -19.25
C LYS A 384 -1.71 -15.84 -18.03
N PRO A 385 -2.82 -15.25 -17.55
CA PRO A 385 -3.46 -15.74 -16.33
C PRO A 385 -4.00 -17.16 -16.49
N GLU A 386 -3.48 -18.08 -15.70
CA GLU A 386 -3.90 -19.48 -15.68
C GLU A 386 -4.93 -19.70 -14.55
N PRO A 387 -6.14 -20.23 -14.80
CA PRO A 387 -7.08 -20.58 -13.74
C PRO A 387 -6.48 -21.60 -12.76
N MET A 388 -6.41 -21.23 -11.48
CA MET A 388 -5.84 -22.04 -10.41
C MET A 388 -6.80 -22.06 -9.22
N GLY A 389 -7.58 -23.14 -9.10
CA GLY A 389 -8.65 -23.24 -8.11
C GLY A 389 -9.71 -22.16 -8.33
N ALA A 390 -10.03 -21.42 -7.26
CA ALA A 390 -10.88 -20.24 -7.26
C ALA A 390 -10.12 -18.94 -7.56
N GLY A 391 -8.86 -18.99 -8.01
CA GLY A 391 -8.12 -17.80 -8.42
C GLY A 391 -7.34 -18.04 -9.71
N TYR A 392 -6.25 -17.29 -9.84
CA TYR A 392 -5.36 -17.35 -11.00
C TYR A 392 -3.90 -17.43 -10.57
N ARG A 393 -3.09 -18.12 -11.38
CA ARG A 393 -1.63 -18.04 -11.37
C ARG A 393 -1.21 -17.03 -12.43
N LEU A 394 -0.22 -16.20 -12.11
CA LEU A 394 0.29 -15.14 -12.97
C LEU A 394 1.74 -15.45 -13.40
N PRO A 395 1.95 -16.31 -14.42
CA PRO A 395 3.28 -16.53 -14.98
C PRO A 395 3.73 -15.27 -15.74
N ARG A 396 4.69 -14.54 -15.16
CA ARG A 396 5.32 -13.34 -15.74
C ARG A 396 6.31 -13.69 -16.84
N THR A 397 6.37 -12.83 -17.86
CA THR A 397 7.48 -12.68 -18.81
C THR A 397 7.82 -11.21 -18.97
N ASP A 398 9.10 -10.87 -19.11
CA ASP A 398 9.53 -9.56 -19.57
C ASP A 398 9.17 -9.45 -21.07
N PHE A 399 8.07 -8.78 -21.40
CA PHE A 399 7.47 -8.84 -22.74
C PHE A 399 8.01 -7.77 -23.68
N ILE A 400 8.16 -6.54 -23.20
CA ILE A 400 8.79 -5.42 -23.93
C ILE A 400 9.68 -4.64 -22.95
N SER A 401 10.95 -4.41 -23.28
CA SER A 401 11.87 -3.60 -22.45
C SER A 401 12.85 -2.79 -23.29
N SER A 402 13.43 -1.71 -22.75
CA SER A 402 14.57 -1.01 -23.35
C SER A 402 15.93 -1.70 -23.13
N PHE A 403 15.96 -2.81 -22.38
CA PHE A 403 17.16 -3.63 -22.15
C PHE A 403 16.95 -5.10 -22.56
N PRO A 404 18.03 -5.84 -22.92
CA PRO A 404 17.93 -7.27 -23.24
C PRO A 404 17.62 -8.15 -22.02
N GLU A 405 17.86 -7.63 -20.82
CA GLU A 405 17.68 -8.29 -19.52
C GLU A 405 17.22 -7.20 -18.53
N VAL A 406 16.16 -7.48 -17.77
CA VAL A 406 15.46 -6.48 -16.96
C VAL A 406 15.97 -6.49 -15.53
N ASP A 407 16.71 -5.45 -15.12
CA ASP A 407 17.27 -5.33 -13.77
C ASP A 407 16.19 -5.48 -12.68
N PRO A 408 16.28 -6.49 -11.78
CA PRO A 408 15.35 -6.65 -10.66
C PRO A 408 15.68 -5.80 -9.44
N ASN A 409 16.83 -5.11 -9.43
CA ASN A 409 17.35 -4.33 -8.30
C ASN A 409 17.28 -2.82 -8.57
N TYR A 410 16.18 -2.37 -9.18
CA TYR A 410 15.96 -0.98 -9.56
C TYR A 410 16.20 0.00 -8.41
N LYS A 411 16.85 1.13 -8.70
CA LYS A 411 17.10 2.24 -7.79
C LYS A 411 16.47 3.50 -8.35
N TRP A 412 15.48 4.04 -7.63
CA TRP A 412 14.63 5.11 -8.12
C TRP A 412 15.31 6.50 -8.16
N ASP A 413 16.38 6.67 -7.40
CA ASP A 413 17.21 7.87 -7.29
C ASP A 413 18.47 7.85 -8.18
N ALA A 414 18.74 6.73 -8.86
CA ALA A 414 19.95 6.54 -9.67
C ALA A 414 19.82 7.16 -11.07
N VAL A 415 20.24 8.42 -11.21
CA VAL A 415 20.42 9.07 -12.52
C VAL A 415 21.59 8.42 -13.27
N GLU A 416 21.32 7.88 -14.46
CA GLU A 416 22.33 7.26 -15.32
C GLU A 416 22.38 7.90 -16.72
N ASN A 417 23.58 7.95 -17.29
CA ASN A 417 23.86 8.54 -18.62
C ASN A 417 23.33 7.68 -19.79
N ASP A 418 22.90 6.45 -19.53
CA ASP A 418 22.33 5.56 -20.55
C ASP A 418 20.83 5.87 -20.70
N THR A 419 20.49 6.60 -21.78
CA THR A 419 19.12 7.07 -22.05
C THR A 419 18.11 5.93 -22.24
N ARG A 420 18.55 4.68 -22.41
CA ARG A 420 17.65 3.52 -22.38
C ARG A 420 16.98 3.34 -21.02
N LYS A 421 17.60 3.79 -19.91
CA LYS A 421 16.95 3.84 -18.58
C LYS A 421 15.89 4.94 -18.48
N TRP A 422 15.78 5.83 -19.46
CA TRP A 422 14.81 6.92 -19.43
C TRP A 422 13.45 6.49 -19.99
N PHE A 423 13.34 5.30 -20.62
CA PHE A 423 12.06 4.67 -20.99
C PHE A 423 11.21 4.40 -19.72
N ARG A 424 10.27 5.31 -19.42
CA ARG A 424 9.35 5.26 -18.28
C ARG A 424 7.95 4.97 -18.81
N PRO A 425 7.59 3.71 -19.12
CA PRO A 425 6.26 3.38 -19.58
C PRO A 425 5.22 3.79 -18.52
N SER A 426 4.46 4.84 -18.81
CA SER A 426 3.37 5.31 -17.96
C SER A 426 2.09 4.54 -18.24
N ASP A 427 1.88 4.09 -19.48
CA ASP A 427 0.65 3.40 -19.85
C ASP A 427 0.82 2.46 -21.06
N VAL A 428 -0.11 1.51 -21.21
CA VAL A 428 -0.18 0.54 -22.31
C VAL A 428 -1.62 0.27 -22.73
N ALA A 429 -1.97 0.64 -23.96
CA ALA A 429 -3.32 0.57 -24.52
C ALA A 429 -3.38 -0.36 -25.75
N VAL A 430 -4.59 -0.73 -26.18
CA VAL A 430 -4.81 -1.55 -27.39
C VAL A 430 -5.61 -0.75 -28.42
N GLY A 431 -5.04 -0.59 -29.62
CA GLY A 431 -5.63 0.16 -30.73
C GLY A 431 -6.87 -0.50 -31.31
N THR A 432 -7.73 0.29 -31.98
CA THR A 432 -8.89 -0.24 -32.71
C THR A 432 -8.52 -1.21 -33.83
N ASP A 433 -7.28 -1.12 -34.30
CA ASP A 433 -6.64 -1.96 -35.31
C ASP A 433 -6.01 -3.25 -34.75
N GLY A 434 -6.04 -3.43 -33.43
CA GLY A 434 -5.44 -4.55 -32.72
C GLY A 434 -3.92 -4.46 -32.49
N ALA A 435 -3.30 -3.29 -32.73
CA ALA A 435 -1.93 -3.00 -32.28
C ALA A 435 -1.88 -2.71 -30.77
N ILE A 436 -0.71 -2.83 -30.15
CA ILE A 436 -0.47 -2.30 -28.79
C ILE A 436 0.18 -0.93 -28.91
N TYR A 437 -0.23 0.01 -28.07
CA TYR A 437 0.39 1.32 -27.92
C TYR A 437 0.99 1.41 -26.52
N ILE A 438 2.19 1.99 -26.38
CA ILE A 438 2.86 2.22 -25.09
C ILE A 438 3.18 3.70 -24.98
N ALA A 439 2.69 4.36 -23.93
CA ALA A 439 3.06 5.72 -23.57
C ALA A 439 4.31 5.68 -22.69
N ASP A 440 5.30 6.50 -23.04
CA ASP A 440 6.57 6.65 -22.37
C ASP A 440 6.71 8.10 -21.90
N TRP A 441 6.78 8.29 -20.58
CA TRP A 441 6.98 9.60 -19.93
C TRP A 441 8.38 10.18 -20.19
N TYR A 442 9.35 9.33 -20.57
CA TYR A 442 10.72 9.69 -20.92
C TYR A 442 11.46 10.63 -19.95
N ASP A 443 11.83 10.10 -18.76
CA ASP A 443 12.58 10.86 -17.73
C ASP A 443 13.77 10.03 -17.16
N PRO A 444 14.92 10.66 -16.89
CA PRO A 444 16.07 10.02 -16.24
C PRO A 444 15.73 9.16 -15.01
N ILE A 445 14.77 9.58 -14.20
CA ILE A 445 14.26 8.83 -13.03
C ILE A 445 12.76 8.52 -13.20
N VAL A 446 12.14 7.87 -12.21
CA VAL A 446 10.66 7.84 -12.14
C VAL A 446 10.19 9.24 -11.72
N GLY A 447 9.56 9.97 -12.66
CA GLY A 447 9.20 11.38 -12.55
C GLY A 447 8.31 11.74 -11.35
N GLY A 448 7.70 10.75 -10.71
CA GLY A 448 6.90 10.86 -9.50
C GLY A 448 7.48 11.81 -8.43
N HIS A 449 8.77 11.72 -8.13
CA HIS A 449 9.34 12.36 -6.93
C HIS A 449 10.28 13.54 -7.19
N GLN A 450 11.09 13.51 -8.25
CA GLN A 450 12.04 14.57 -8.61
C GLN A 450 12.31 14.60 -10.12
N MET A 451 11.25 14.65 -10.95
CA MET A 451 11.34 14.72 -12.42
C MET A 451 12.55 15.55 -12.90
N GLN A 452 13.41 14.93 -13.72
CA GLN A 452 14.68 15.50 -14.19
C GLN A 452 14.63 16.01 -15.63
N ASP A 453 13.67 15.58 -16.46
CA ASP A 453 13.41 16.30 -17.69
C ASP A 453 12.74 17.66 -17.40
N HIS A 454 13.09 18.63 -18.24
CA HIS A 454 12.64 20.02 -18.18
C HIS A 454 11.84 20.41 -19.43
N LYS A 455 11.86 19.60 -20.49
CA LYS A 455 11.18 19.88 -21.77
C LYS A 455 9.74 19.36 -21.82
N GLY A 456 9.39 18.50 -20.88
CA GLY A 456 8.15 17.73 -20.86
C GLY A 456 8.12 16.59 -21.89
N TYR A 457 9.28 16.01 -22.20
CA TYR A 457 9.39 15.04 -23.29
C TYR A 457 8.47 13.81 -23.09
N GLY A 458 8.19 13.10 -24.17
CA GLY A 458 7.34 11.92 -24.15
C GLY A 458 7.35 11.23 -25.51
N ARG A 459 7.12 9.91 -25.50
CA ARG A 459 7.10 9.05 -26.70
C ARG A 459 5.90 8.11 -26.66
N ILE A 460 5.39 7.73 -27.83
CA ILE A 460 4.46 6.63 -27.98
C ILE A 460 5.03 5.61 -28.96
N TYR A 461 5.15 4.37 -28.51
CA TYR A 461 5.56 3.24 -29.35
C TYR A 461 4.32 2.45 -29.77
N ARG A 462 4.20 2.15 -31.07
CA ARG A 462 3.19 1.22 -31.61
C ARG A 462 3.85 -0.13 -31.90
N ILE A 463 3.19 -1.19 -31.47
CA ILE A 463 3.69 -2.57 -31.57
C ILE A 463 2.77 -3.35 -32.50
N THR A 464 3.33 -3.90 -33.57
CA THR A 464 2.61 -4.64 -34.62
C THR A 464 3.24 -6.01 -34.88
N PRO A 465 2.56 -6.93 -35.57
CA PRO A 465 3.19 -8.15 -36.07
C PRO A 465 4.16 -7.77 -37.18
N LYS A 466 5.34 -8.36 -37.16
CA LYS A 466 6.47 -7.96 -38.01
C LYS A 466 6.14 -7.97 -39.49
N GLY A 467 6.27 -6.82 -40.15
CA GLY A 467 5.95 -6.61 -41.56
C GLY A 467 4.46 -6.53 -41.89
N LYS A 468 3.56 -6.35 -40.91
CA LYS A 468 2.12 -6.12 -41.15
C LYS A 468 1.70 -4.70 -40.80
N ASN A 469 1.17 -3.96 -41.79
CA ASN A 469 0.42 -2.73 -41.52
C ASN A 469 -1.02 -3.09 -41.08
N LEU A 470 -1.29 -3.04 -39.77
CA LEU A 470 -2.64 -3.14 -39.20
C LEU A 470 -3.45 -1.86 -39.47
N LYS A 471 -4.77 -1.98 -39.65
CA LYS A 471 -5.66 -0.85 -39.98
C LYS A 471 -6.94 -0.88 -39.16
N ALA A 472 -7.38 0.28 -38.70
CA ALA A 472 -8.63 0.42 -37.95
C ALA A 472 -9.85 -0.05 -38.80
N PRO A 473 -10.78 -0.83 -38.22
CA PRO A 473 -12.01 -1.23 -38.89
C PRO A 473 -12.96 -0.03 -39.02
N LYS A 474 -13.68 0.06 -40.14
CA LYS A 474 -14.74 1.07 -40.31
C LYS A 474 -16.01 0.64 -39.56
N ILE A 475 -16.28 1.29 -38.43
CA ILE A 475 -17.44 1.06 -37.58
C ILE A 475 -18.58 1.99 -38.01
N ASP A 476 -19.78 1.44 -38.24
CA ASP A 476 -21.00 2.20 -38.51
C ASP A 476 -22.11 1.83 -37.53
N LEU A 477 -22.16 2.59 -36.42
CA LEU A 477 -23.10 2.38 -35.32
C LEU A 477 -24.58 2.55 -35.69
N ARG A 478 -24.90 3.02 -36.91
CA ARG A 478 -26.27 3.08 -37.45
C ARG A 478 -26.78 1.71 -37.90
N THR A 479 -25.94 0.68 -37.87
CA THR A 479 -26.23 -0.68 -38.34
C THR A 479 -25.89 -1.71 -37.28
N THR A 480 -26.73 -2.74 -37.12
CA THR A 480 -26.48 -3.84 -36.17
C THR A 480 -25.13 -4.53 -36.43
N GLN A 481 -24.71 -4.64 -37.71
CA GLN A 481 -23.40 -5.17 -38.08
C GLN A 481 -22.24 -4.28 -37.58
N GLY A 482 -22.32 -2.96 -37.72
CA GLY A 482 -21.29 -2.03 -37.25
C GLY A 482 -21.25 -1.90 -35.73
N GLN A 483 -22.40 -2.01 -35.04
CA GLN A 483 -22.46 -2.06 -33.58
C GLN A 483 -21.84 -3.36 -33.04
N ILE A 484 -22.08 -4.51 -33.70
CA ILE A 484 -21.38 -5.76 -33.39
C ILE A 484 -19.87 -5.61 -33.66
N ALA A 485 -19.46 -4.97 -34.76
CA ALA A 485 -18.04 -4.71 -35.02
C ALA A 485 -17.37 -3.83 -33.94
N ALA A 486 -18.09 -2.87 -33.35
CA ALA A 486 -17.64 -2.12 -32.18
C ALA A 486 -17.55 -3.02 -30.93
N LEU A 487 -18.59 -3.80 -30.61
CA LEU A 487 -18.59 -4.72 -29.46
C LEU A 487 -17.45 -5.75 -29.53
N LEU A 488 -17.08 -6.20 -30.72
CA LEU A 488 -15.97 -7.13 -30.95
C LEU A 488 -14.59 -6.46 -31.03
N ASN A 489 -14.50 -5.12 -31.02
CA ASN A 489 -13.24 -4.40 -31.20
C ASN A 489 -12.22 -4.70 -30.07
N PRO A 490 -10.90 -4.72 -30.35
CA PRO A 490 -9.88 -4.95 -29.31
C PRO A 490 -9.64 -3.73 -28.39
N ALA A 491 -9.86 -2.48 -28.81
CA ALA A 491 -9.82 -1.32 -27.92
C ALA A 491 -10.93 -1.41 -26.86
N VAL A 492 -10.68 -1.00 -25.60
CA VAL A 492 -11.61 -1.26 -24.48
C VAL A 492 -12.87 -0.40 -24.60
N ASN A 493 -12.73 0.92 -24.63
CA ASN A 493 -13.85 1.84 -24.55
C ASN A 493 -14.68 1.90 -25.85
N VAL A 494 -14.12 1.51 -27.00
CA VAL A 494 -14.85 1.34 -28.27
C VAL A 494 -15.90 0.22 -28.20
N ARG A 495 -15.69 -0.81 -27.35
CA ARG A 495 -16.68 -1.88 -27.13
C ARG A 495 -17.98 -1.34 -26.53
N MET A 496 -17.87 -0.32 -25.68
CA MET A 496 -19.00 0.30 -25.01
C MET A 496 -20.00 0.90 -26.01
N LEU A 497 -19.53 1.45 -27.12
CA LEU A 497 -20.38 1.99 -28.18
C LEU A 497 -21.20 0.91 -28.89
N GLY A 498 -20.61 -0.27 -29.09
CA GLY A 498 -21.36 -1.44 -29.57
C GLY A 498 -22.36 -1.95 -28.53
N PHE A 499 -21.96 -1.97 -27.26
CA PHE A 499 -22.78 -2.42 -26.13
C PHE A 499 -24.02 -1.53 -25.92
N GLU A 500 -23.83 -0.20 -25.78
CA GLU A 500 -24.92 0.77 -25.58
C GLU A 500 -25.91 0.72 -26.76
N ALA A 501 -25.43 0.80 -28.00
CA ALA A 501 -26.29 0.84 -29.19
C ALA A 501 -27.05 -0.49 -29.46
N LEU A 502 -26.48 -1.65 -29.09
CA LEU A 502 -27.21 -2.93 -29.14
C LEU A 502 -28.23 -3.05 -28.00
N ARG A 503 -27.87 -2.61 -26.78
CA ARG A 503 -28.78 -2.60 -25.62
C ARG A 503 -30.04 -1.79 -25.87
N GLU A 504 -29.92 -0.63 -26.54
CA GLU A 504 -31.07 0.22 -26.92
C GLU A 504 -32.07 -0.46 -27.86
N GLN A 505 -31.66 -1.50 -28.61
CA GLN A 505 -32.58 -2.27 -29.46
C GLN A 505 -33.31 -3.40 -28.72
N GLY A 506 -32.82 -3.78 -27.54
CA GLY A 506 -33.39 -4.83 -26.70
C GLY A 506 -33.51 -6.18 -27.41
N GLU A 507 -34.65 -6.86 -27.21
CA GLU A 507 -34.86 -8.24 -27.65
C GLU A 507 -34.70 -8.45 -29.16
N LYS A 508 -34.82 -7.39 -29.97
CA LYS A 508 -34.62 -7.40 -31.43
C LYS A 508 -33.24 -7.88 -31.89
N VAL A 509 -32.21 -7.76 -31.05
CA VAL A 509 -30.83 -8.17 -31.38
C VAL A 509 -30.35 -9.42 -30.63
N ILE A 510 -31.26 -10.16 -29.99
CA ILE A 510 -30.92 -11.42 -29.31
C ILE A 510 -30.32 -12.45 -30.27
N GLU A 511 -30.95 -12.74 -31.42
CA GLU A 511 -30.43 -13.70 -32.40
C GLU A 511 -28.99 -13.38 -32.88
N PRO A 512 -28.68 -12.17 -33.40
CA PRO A 512 -27.32 -11.86 -33.85
C PRO A 512 -26.29 -11.75 -32.71
N VAL A 513 -26.70 -11.44 -31.47
CA VAL A 513 -25.79 -11.47 -30.31
C VAL A 513 -25.57 -12.91 -29.81
N MET A 514 -26.59 -13.77 -29.81
CA MET A 514 -26.46 -15.20 -29.50
C MET A 514 -25.51 -15.91 -30.45
N ALA A 515 -25.48 -15.52 -31.73
CA ALA A 515 -24.53 -16.09 -32.70
C ALA A 515 -23.06 -15.95 -32.24
N LEU A 516 -22.72 -14.88 -31.52
CA LEU A 516 -21.37 -14.62 -30.98
C LEU A 516 -20.94 -15.63 -29.91
N LEU A 517 -21.88 -16.33 -29.26
CA LEU A 517 -21.59 -17.42 -28.31
C LEU A 517 -20.88 -18.61 -28.97
N SER A 518 -20.94 -18.72 -30.31
CA SER A 518 -20.20 -19.72 -31.10
C SER A 518 -18.77 -19.31 -31.47
N SER A 519 -18.34 -18.09 -31.13
CA SER A 519 -17.05 -17.51 -31.56
C SER A 519 -15.82 -18.34 -31.12
N PRO A 520 -14.83 -18.53 -32.00
CA PRO A 520 -13.54 -19.12 -31.64
C PRO A 520 -12.66 -18.17 -30.81
N ASN A 521 -12.99 -16.88 -30.73
CA ASN A 521 -12.44 -15.98 -29.72
C ASN A 521 -13.34 -15.99 -28.49
N GLN A 522 -12.81 -16.53 -27.38
CA GLN A 522 -13.57 -16.75 -26.16
C GLN A 522 -14.04 -15.46 -25.48
N PHE A 523 -13.32 -14.35 -25.65
CA PHE A 523 -13.67 -13.07 -25.06
C PHE A 523 -14.91 -12.48 -25.75
N TYR A 524 -15.06 -12.69 -27.07
CA TYR A 524 -16.28 -12.31 -27.80
C TYR A 524 -17.52 -13.07 -27.29
N ARG A 525 -17.37 -14.36 -26.93
CA ARG A 525 -18.43 -15.12 -26.26
C ARG A 525 -18.81 -14.46 -24.94
N ALA A 526 -17.83 -14.03 -24.15
CA ALA A 526 -18.06 -13.42 -22.84
C ALA A 526 -18.76 -12.04 -22.94
N ARG A 527 -18.35 -11.17 -23.87
CA ARG A 527 -19.04 -9.88 -24.15
C ARG A 527 -20.52 -10.08 -24.49
N ALA A 528 -20.82 -11.08 -25.33
CA ALA A 528 -22.20 -11.41 -25.69
C ALA A 528 -23.05 -11.87 -24.48
N ILE A 529 -22.46 -12.57 -23.51
CA ILE A 529 -23.15 -13.01 -22.28
C ILE A 529 -23.59 -11.80 -21.43
N PHE A 530 -22.70 -10.83 -21.22
CA PHE A 530 -23.05 -9.62 -20.47
C PHE A 530 -24.10 -8.77 -21.18
N LEU A 531 -24.02 -8.65 -22.51
CA LEU A 531 -25.01 -7.93 -23.30
C LEU A 531 -26.39 -8.60 -23.26
N LEU A 532 -26.46 -9.92 -23.45
CA LEU A 532 -27.73 -10.68 -23.44
C LEU A 532 -28.54 -10.46 -22.16
N ALA A 533 -27.89 -10.38 -21.00
CA ALA A 533 -28.55 -10.08 -19.72
C ALA A 533 -29.26 -8.71 -19.70
N GLN A 534 -28.85 -7.77 -20.55
CA GLN A 534 -29.42 -6.42 -20.67
C GLN A 534 -30.36 -6.25 -21.89
N LEU A 535 -30.57 -7.28 -22.72
CA LEU A 535 -31.46 -7.17 -23.89
C LEU A 535 -32.96 -7.33 -23.58
N GLY A 536 -33.32 -7.93 -22.45
CA GLY A 536 -34.73 -8.15 -22.07
C GLY A 536 -34.93 -9.45 -21.29
N ALA A 537 -36.19 -9.87 -21.16
CA ALA A 537 -36.55 -11.08 -20.43
C ALA A 537 -36.12 -12.35 -21.20
N GLU A 538 -36.22 -12.34 -22.52
CA GLU A 538 -35.72 -13.43 -23.37
C GLU A 538 -34.19 -13.53 -23.29
N GLY A 539 -33.49 -12.38 -23.31
CA GLY A 539 -32.03 -12.34 -23.19
C GLY A 539 -31.51 -12.80 -21.82
N GLN A 540 -32.22 -12.48 -20.74
CA GLN A 540 -31.92 -13.01 -19.40
C GLN A 540 -32.15 -14.52 -19.33
N PHE A 541 -33.23 -15.02 -19.92
CA PHE A 541 -33.50 -16.46 -20.01
C PHE A 541 -32.41 -17.22 -20.77
N GLU A 542 -31.85 -16.65 -21.85
CA GLU A 542 -30.66 -17.21 -22.52
C GLU A 542 -29.46 -17.34 -21.58
N VAL A 543 -29.14 -16.29 -20.82
CA VAL A 543 -28.01 -16.29 -19.87
C VAL A 543 -28.24 -17.28 -18.71
N GLU A 544 -29.47 -17.44 -18.23
CA GLU A 544 -29.81 -18.49 -17.26
C GLU A 544 -29.53 -19.91 -17.79
N ARG A 545 -29.74 -20.16 -19.09
CA ARG A 545 -29.39 -21.47 -19.68
C ARG A 545 -27.87 -21.68 -19.71
N LEU A 546 -27.08 -20.62 -19.86
CA LEU A 546 -25.61 -20.69 -19.84
C LEU A 546 -25.04 -21.03 -18.46
N LEU A 547 -25.80 -20.87 -17.37
CA LEU A 547 -25.44 -21.42 -16.04
C LEU A 547 -25.35 -22.97 -16.03
N LYS A 548 -25.75 -23.65 -17.11
CA LYS A 548 -25.62 -25.10 -17.31
C LYS A 548 -24.58 -25.48 -18.38
N ALA A 549 -23.84 -24.52 -18.92
CA ALA A 549 -22.79 -24.76 -19.91
C ALA A 549 -21.65 -25.62 -19.34
N VAL A 550 -20.95 -26.38 -20.20
CA VAL A 550 -19.81 -27.24 -19.81
C VAL A 550 -18.62 -26.39 -19.33
N ASP A 551 -18.31 -25.31 -20.06
CA ASP A 551 -17.22 -24.38 -19.76
C ASP A 551 -17.48 -23.62 -18.44
N ALA A 552 -16.62 -23.79 -17.44
CA ALA A 552 -16.72 -23.05 -16.18
C ALA A 552 -16.61 -21.51 -16.35
N PRO A 553 -15.74 -20.97 -17.23
CA PRO A 553 -15.70 -19.53 -17.49
C PRO A 553 -17.02 -18.96 -18.05
N VAL A 554 -17.76 -19.75 -18.83
CA VAL A 554 -19.09 -19.36 -19.34
C VAL A 554 -20.11 -19.28 -18.20
N ARG A 555 -20.09 -20.23 -17.25
CA ARG A 555 -20.93 -20.17 -16.04
C ARG A 555 -20.58 -18.99 -15.13
N VAL A 556 -19.29 -18.65 -15.01
CA VAL A 556 -18.80 -17.47 -14.28
C VAL A 556 -19.31 -16.17 -14.93
N ALA A 557 -19.13 -15.99 -16.24
CA ALA A 557 -19.63 -14.80 -16.94
C ALA A 557 -21.16 -14.69 -16.85
N ALA A 558 -21.89 -15.79 -17.02
CA ALA A 558 -23.35 -15.79 -16.94
C ALA A 558 -23.86 -15.40 -15.54
N LEU A 559 -23.22 -15.89 -14.46
CA LEU A 559 -23.58 -15.47 -13.11
C LEU A 559 -23.22 -14.00 -12.84
N ARG A 560 -22.07 -13.51 -13.34
CA ARG A 560 -21.69 -12.09 -13.23
C ARG A 560 -22.65 -11.17 -13.98
N ALA A 561 -23.08 -11.55 -15.18
CA ALA A 561 -24.03 -10.81 -16.00
C ALA A 561 -25.42 -10.72 -15.35
N LEU A 562 -25.92 -11.81 -14.76
CA LEU A 562 -27.20 -11.81 -14.01
C LEU A 562 -27.10 -11.03 -12.69
N ARG A 563 -25.91 -10.98 -12.07
CA ARG A 563 -25.65 -10.14 -10.89
C ARG A 563 -25.61 -8.65 -11.24
N SER A 564 -24.94 -8.23 -12.30
CA SER A 564 -24.74 -6.80 -12.60
C SER A 564 -26.04 -6.06 -12.99
N ILE A 565 -27.05 -6.77 -13.49
CA ILE A 565 -28.41 -6.26 -13.75
C ILE A 565 -29.33 -6.28 -12.52
N THR A 566 -28.94 -6.99 -11.46
CA THR A 566 -29.69 -7.04 -10.20
C THR A 566 -29.30 -5.84 -9.36
N PRO A 567 -30.24 -5.08 -8.75
CA PRO A 567 -29.89 -4.00 -7.83
C PRO A 567 -28.98 -4.52 -6.72
N GLU A 568 -27.82 -3.91 -6.54
CA GLU A 568 -26.83 -4.27 -5.51
C GLU A 568 -27.03 -3.32 -4.32
N ASN A 569 -27.36 -3.84 -3.12
CA ASN A 569 -27.79 -3.01 -1.99
C ASN A 569 -26.67 -2.08 -1.49
N SER A 570 -26.87 -0.76 -1.62
CA SER A 570 -26.03 0.27 -0.98
C SER A 570 -26.60 0.75 0.37
N LYS A 571 -27.83 0.35 0.73
CA LYS A 571 -28.53 0.78 1.96
C LYS A 571 -29.03 -0.41 2.78
N SER A 572 -29.24 -0.16 4.07
CA SER A 572 -29.50 -1.12 5.16
C SER A 572 -30.87 -1.81 5.14
N ILE A 573 -31.27 -2.35 3.99
CA ILE A 573 -32.53 -3.07 3.80
C ILE A 573 -32.37 -4.51 4.33
N GLN A 574 -33.04 -4.84 5.44
CA GLN A 574 -33.01 -6.20 6.04
C GLN A 574 -33.69 -7.30 5.19
N ALA A 575 -34.28 -6.94 4.04
CA ALA A 575 -35.02 -7.85 3.18
C ALA A 575 -34.58 -7.69 1.73
N LEU A 576 -34.27 -8.81 1.06
CA LEU A 576 -33.87 -8.82 -0.34
C LEU A 576 -35.00 -8.34 -1.28
N THR A 577 -34.60 -7.65 -2.36
CA THR A 577 -35.49 -7.24 -3.46
C THR A 577 -36.04 -8.44 -4.23
N ALA A 578 -37.08 -8.24 -5.05
CA ALA A 578 -37.65 -9.31 -5.87
C ALA A 578 -36.61 -9.97 -6.80
N SER A 579 -35.78 -9.17 -7.48
CA SER A 579 -34.72 -9.66 -8.37
C SER A 579 -33.62 -10.42 -7.61
N GLN A 580 -33.21 -9.93 -6.43
CA GLN A 580 -32.27 -10.64 -5.55
C GLN A 580 -32.82 -12.01 -5.12
N LYS A 581 -34.13 -12.08 -4.80
CA LYS A 581 -34.79 -13.35 -4.43
C LYS A 581 -34.92 -14.32 -5.62
N ALA A 582 -35.11 -13.80 -6.84
CA ALA A 582 -35.10 -14.60 -8.07
C ALA A 582 -33.73 -15.25 -8.35
N LEU A 583 -32.62 -14.66 -7.88
CA LEU A 583 -31.27 -15.20 -8.03
C LEU A 583 -30.98 -16.38 -7.07
N LEU A 584 -31.62 -16.44 -5.89
CA LEU A 584 -31.31 -17.44 -4.85
C LEU A 584 -31.44 -18.92 -5.32
N PRO A 585 -32.46 -19.33 -6.10
CA PRO A 585 -32.53 -20.70 -6.65
C PRO A 585 -31.38 -21.02 -7.60
N LEU A 586 -30.89 -20.04 -8.36
CA LEU A 586 -29.76 -20.21 -9.27
C LEU A 586 -28.45 -20.38 -8.48
N LEU A 587 -28.23 -19.54 -7.46
CA LEU A 587 -27.13 -19.69 -6.50
C LEU A 587 -27.17 -21.06 -5.80
N GLY A 588 -28.35 -21.54 -5.42
CA GLY A 588 -28.53 -22.82 -4.74
C GLY A 588 -28.09 -24.03 -5.56
N ASN A 589 -28.33 -24.00 -6.87
CA ASN A 589 -27.84 -25.02 -7.80
C ASN A 589 -26.31 -24.95 -7.99
N LEU A 590 -25.76 -23.73 -8.04
CA LEU A 590 -24.33 -23.49 -8.31
C LEU A 590 -23.44 -23.60 -7.05
N ALA A 591 -24.00 -23.57 -5.84
CA ALA A 591 -23.27 -23.81 -4.58
C ALA A 591 -22.61 -25.20 -4.52
N THR A 592 -23.05 -26.15 -5.36
CA THR A 592 -22.46 -27.48 -5.55
C THR A 592 -21.80 -27.68 -6.92
N ASP A 593 -21.51 -26.60 -7.67
CA ASP A 593 -20.80 -26.70 -8.95
C ASP A 593 -19.42 -27.37 -8.77
N ARG A 594 -18.95 -28.11 -9.77
CA ARG A 594 -17.65 -28.79 -9.73
C ARG A 594 -16.48 -27.81 -9.71
N SER A 595 -16.61 -26.65 -10.35
CA SER A 595 -15.58 -25.62 -10.44
C SER A 595 -15.53 -24.76 -9.15
N PRO A 596 -14.37 -24.68 -8.46
CA PRO A 596 -14.19 -23.74 -7.35
C PRO A 596 -14.38 -22.28 -7.78
N ALA A 597 -14.02 -21.91 -9.02
CA ALA A 597 -14.24 -20.56 -9.55
C ALA A 597 -15.74 -20.22 -9.72
N VAL A 598 -16.61 -21.19 -10.06
CA VAL A 598 -18.07 -20.96 -10.08
C VAL A 598 -18.61 -20.85 -8.66
N ARG A 599 -18.21 -21.75 -7.75
CA ARG A 599 -18.60 -21.71 -6.33
C ARG A 599 -18.16 -20.39 -5.65
N ARG A 600 -17.02 -19.81 -6.04
CA ARG A 600 -16.54 -18.49 -5.60
C ARG A 600 -17.52 -17.36 -5.95
N GLU A 601 -17.99 -17.30 -7.20
CA GLU A 601 -18.96 -16.27 -7.60
C GLU A 601 -20.28 -16.39 -6.82
N VAL A 602 -20.68 -17.62 -6.46
CA VAL A 602 -21.80 -17.86 -5.54
C VAL A 602 -21.47 -17.36 -4.13
N ALA A 603 -20.27 -17.62 -3.60
CA ALA A 603 -19.84 -17.13 -2.29
C ALA A 603 -19.88 -15.59 -2.21
N ILE A 604 -19.31 -14.90 -3.21
CA ILE A 604 -19.37 -13.43 -3.37
C ILE A 604 -20.83 -12.95 -3.42
N ALA A 605 -21.69 -13.60 -4.20
CA ALA A 605 -23.11 -13.24 -4.32
C ALA A 605 -23.90 -13.39 -3.01
N LEU A 606 -23.42 -14.18 -2.04
CA LEU A 606 -24.06 -14.38 -0.75
C LEU A 606 -23.58 -13.43 0.35
N ARG A 607 -22.56 -12.58 0.12
CA ARG A 607 -22.04 -11.62 1.12
C ARG A 607 -23.15 -10.79 1.75
N ASP A 608 -24.01 -10.17 0.96
CA ASP A 608 -25.09 -9.29 1.43
C ASP A 608 -26.46 -10.01 1.55
N VAL A 609 -26.47 -11.35 1.56
CA VAL A 609 -27.68 -12.17 1.78
C VAL A 609 -27.81 -12.57 3.27
N PRO A 610 -28.99 -12.41 3.90
CA PRO A 610 -29.24 -12.82 5.29
C PRO A 610 -28.97 -14.31 5.54
N TYR A 611 -28.44 -14.63 6.74
CA TYR A 611 -27.96 -15.98 7.05
C TYR A 611 -29.01 -17.08 6.84
N ASP A 612 -30.26 -16.89 7.28
CA ASP A 612 -31.31 -17.90 7.10
C ASP A 612 -31.74 -18.10 5.64
N GLU A 613 -31.58 -17.09 4.77
CA GLU A 613 -31.81 -17.23 3.32
C GLU A 613 -30.61 -17.92 2.62
N CYS A 614 -29.36 -17.74 3.11
CA CYS A 614 -28.16 -18.34 2.49
C CYS A 614 -27.63 -19.64 3.13
N ARG A 615 -28.04 -20.02 4.34
CA ARG A 615 -27.41 -21.08 5.18
C ARG A 615 -27.09 -22.35 4.40
N PHE A 616 -28.06 -22.92 3.69
CA PHE A 616 -27.87 -24.19 2.97
C PHE A 616 -26.87 -24.09 1.81
N MET A 617 -26.81 -22.92 1.16
CA MET A 617 -25.85 -22.64 0.08
C MET A 617 -24.45 -22.49 0.66
N LEU A 618 -24.29 -21.67 1.70
CA LEU A 618 -23.02 -21.47 2.40
C LEU A 618 -22.46 -22.77 3.01
N MET A 619 -23.32 -23.62 3.57
CA MET A 619 -22.95 -24.98 4.00
C MET A 619 -22.43 -25.86 2.86
N ASN A 620 -22.97 -25.75 1.66
CA ASN A 620 -22.51 -26.52 0.51
C ASN A 620 -21.20 -25.96 -0.07
N LEU A 621 -21.03 -24.62 -0.06
CA LEU A 621 -19.77 -23.98 -0.42
C LEU A 621 -18.62 -24.42 0.50
N VAL A 622 -18.82 -24.43 1.83
CA VAL A 622 -17.80 -24.89 2.80
C VAL A 622 -17.48 -26.38 2.63
N LYS A 623 -18.48 -27.24 2.33
CA LYS A 623 -18.21 -28.65 1.95
C LYS A 623 -17.30 -28.72 0.73
N GLY A 624 -17.50 -27.86 -0.26
CA GLY A 624 -16.69 -27.73 -1.47
C GLY A 624 -15.30 -27.11 -1.32
N TYR A 625 -14.84 -26.74 -0.12
CA TYR A 625 -13.44 -26.34 0.12
C TYR A 625 -12.53 -27.58 0.19
N ASP A 626 -11.32 -27.50 -0.35
CA ASP A 626 -10.32 -28.57 -0.37
C ASP A 626 -9.32 -28.52 0.81
N GLY A 627 -9.33 -27.43 1.60
CA GLY A 627 -8.38 -27.20 2.68
C GLY A 627 -7.08 -26.50 2.25
N GLN A 628 -6.93 -26.10 0.98
CA GLN A 628 -5.69 -25.55 0.42
C GLN A 628 -5.90 -24.25 -0.37
N ASP A 629 -7.01 -24.13 -1.10
CA ASP A 629 -7.30 -22.98 -1.96
C ASP A 629 -7.53 -21.68 -1.15
N ARG A 630 -6.52 -20.80 -1.13
CA ARG A 630 -6.58 -19.49 -0.45
C ARG A 630 -7.62 -18.54 -1.06
N TRP A 631 -7.82 -18.57 -2.37
CA TRP A 631 -8.80 -17.71 -3.04
C TRP A 631 -10.23 -18.14 -2.72
N TYR A 632 -10.46 -19.45 -2.59
CA TYR A 632 -11.74 -19.98 -2.15
C TYR A 632 -11.98 -19.74 -0.65
N LEU A 633 -10.92 -19.78 0.17
CA LEU A 633 -11.02 -19.50 1.60
C LEU A 633 -11.46 -18.04 1.88
N ASP A 634 -10.80 -17.05 1.26
CA ASP A 634 -11.19 -15.64 1.39
C ASP A 634 -12.61 -15.40 0.84
N ALA A 635 -12.98 -16.04 -0.28
CA ALA A 635 -14.35 -15.97 -0.79
C ALA A 635 -15.40 -16.56 0.17
N LEU A 636 -15.06 -17.60 0.95
CA LEU A 636 -15.91 -18.12 2.02
C LEU A 636 -15.99 -17.16 3.22
N GLY A 637 -14.89 -16.49 3.57
CA GLY A 637 -14.86 -15.41 4.55
C GLY A 637 -15.82 -14.28 4.16
N LYS A 638 -15.72 -13.77 2.93
CA LYS A 638 -16.63 -12.75 2.38
C LYS A 638 -18.10 -13.20 2.35
N ALA A 639 -18.38 -14.47 2.06
CA ALA A 639 -19.75 -14.99 2.14
C ALA A 639 -20.31 -15.03 3.58
N ALA A 640 -19.43 -15.14 4.56
CA ALA A 640 -19.71 -15.22 5.99
C ALA A 640 -19.64 -13.88 6.75
N ASP A 641 -19.31 -12.77 6.07
CA ASP A 641 -19.29 -11.39 6.59
C ASP A 641 -20.56 -11.07 7.41
N GLY A 642 -20.38 -10.84 8.72
CA GLY A 642 -21.45 -10.57 9.68
C GLY A 642 -22.28 -11.79 10.09
N LYS A 643 -21.81 -13.01 9.80
CA LYS A 643 -22.53 -14.30 9.98
C LYS A 643 -21.63 -15.40 10.56
N GLU A 644 -20.41 -15.06 10.99
CA GLU A 644 -19.31 -15.97 11.32
C GLU A 644 -19.70 -16.92 12.47
N GLU A 645 -20.30 -16.37 13.53
CA GLU A 645 -20.81 -17.14 14.68
C GLU A 645 -21.97 -18.08 14.30
N ALA A 646 -22.91 -17.60 13.49
CA ALA A 646 -24.05 -18.43 13.04
C ALA A 646 -23.57 -19.57 12.12
N LEU A 647 -22.64 -19.27 11.22
CA LEU A 647 -21.97 -20.24 10.37
C LEU A 647 -21.21 -21.28 11.20
N PHE A 648 -20.40 -20.83 12.17
CA PHE A 648 -19.61 -21.71 13.01
C PHE A 648 -20.48 -22.60 13.91
N PHE A 649 -21.56 -22.07 14.50
CA PHE A 649 -22.53 -22.86 15.27
C PHE A 649 -23.09 -24.04 14.46
N ASN A 650 -23.42 -23.82 13.18
CA ASN A 650 -23.87 -24.89 12.30
C ASN A 650 -22.74 -25.83 11.84
N LEU A 651 -21.54 -25.32 11.53
CA LEU A 651 -20.38 -26.15 11.21
C LEU A 651 -20.00 -27.08 12.38
N ARG A 652 -20.08 -26.58 13.62
CA ARG A 652 -19.66 -27.27 14.84
C ARG A 652 -20.35 -28.62 15.03
N GLN A 653 -21.57 -28.77 14.53
CA GLN A 653 -22.35 -30.02 14.56
C GLN A 653 -21.75 -31.14 13.69
N THR A 654 -20.76 -30.82 12.84
CA THR A 654 -20.09 -31.77 11.93
C THR A 654 -18.57 -31.87 12.15
N MET A 655 -17.99 -30.98 12.98
CA MET A 655 -16.56 -31.01 13.35
C MET A 655 -16.31 -31.99 14.51
N PRO A 656 -15.13 -32.66 14.59
CA PRO A 656 -14.74 -33.47 15.74
C PRO A 656 -14.93 -32.74 17.08
N GLU A 657 -15.46 -33.41 18.10
CA GLU A 657 -15.72 -32.80 19.43
C GLU A 657 -14.42 -32.27 20.08
N ASN A 658 -13.34 -33.03 19.93
CA ASN A 658 -12.01 -32.65 20.38
C ASN A 658 -11.28 -31.84 19.30
N PRO A 659 -10.91 -30.57 19.54
CA PRO A 659 -10.31 -29.69 18.52
C PRO A 659 -8.86 -30.06 18.15
N VAL A 660 -8.21 -30.92 18.94
CA VAL A 660 -6.92 -31.52 18.55
C VAL A 660 -7.10 -32.39 17.29
N ASP A 661 -8.26 -33.00 17.11
CA ASP A 661 -8.56 -33.90 15.98
C ASP A 661 -9.11 -33.15 14.75
N TRP A 662 -9.13 -31.81 14.77
CA TRP A 662 -9.47 -31.00 13.59
C TRP A 662 -8.37 -31.09 12.53
N ASP A 663 -8.79 -31.43 11.30
CA ASP A 663 -7.94 -31.42 10.11
C ASP A 663 -7.58 -29.99 9.65
N GLN A 664 -6.67 -29.89 8.68
CA GLN A 664 -6.20 -28.58 8.20
C GLN A 664 -7.32 -27.76 7.55
N LYS A 665 -8.29 -28.41 6.90
CA LYS A 665 -9.49 -27.75 6.35
C LYS A 665 -10.31 -27.08 7.45
N THR A 666 -10.60 -27.80 8.53
CA THR A 666 -11.33 -27.28 9.70
C THR A 666 -10.54 -26.16 10.37
N ALA A 667 -9.22 -26.33 10.56
CA ALA A 667 -8.36 -25.32 11.15
C ALA A 667 -8.32 -24.02 10.31
N ASN A 668 -8.20 -24.13 8.99
CA ASN A 668 -8.23 -22.99 8.07
C ASN A 668 -9.57 -22.24 8.10
N LEU A 669 -10.69 -22.97 8.15
CA LEU A 669 -12.03 -22.37 8.24
C LEU A 669 -12.24 -21.63 9.56
N VAL A 670 -11.78 -22.19 10.70
CA VAL A 670 -11.89 -21.50 12.00
C VAL A 670 -10.90 -20.34 12.11
N TRP A 671 -9.75 -20.41 11.44
CA TRP A 671 -8.81 -19.30 11.32
C TRP A 671 -9.39 -18.14 10.49
N GLU A 672 -10.00 -18.42 9.33
CA GLU A 672 -10.60 -17.40 8.47
C GLU A 672 -11.82 -16.74 9.12
N LEU A 673 -12.73 -17.53 9.69
CA LEU A 673 -13.95 -17.03 10.35
C LEU A 673 -13.71 -16.43 11.73
N HIS A 674 -12.61 -16.80 12.40
CA HIS A 674 -12.18 -16.39 13.75
C HIS A 674 -13.34 -16.05 14.75
N PRO A 675 -14.31 -16.96 14.97
CA PRO A 675 -15.49 -16.64 15.76
C PRO A 675 -15.17 -16.65 17.27
N PRO A 676 -15.64 -15.67 18.07
CA PRO A 676 -15.44 -15.61 19.52
C PRO A 676 -15.76 -16.91 20.29
N SER A 677 -16.78 -17.67 19.88
CA SER A 677 -17.13 -18.95 20.51
C SER A 677 -16.10 -20.08 20.29
N ALA A 678 -15.15 -19.92 19.36
CA ALA A 678 -14.06 -20.88 19.15
C ALA A 678 -12.89 -20.76 20.14
N VAL A 679 -12.78 -19.66 20.92
CA VAL A 679 -11.61 -19.35 21.77
C VAL A 679 -11.16 -20.52 22.64
N THR A 680 -12.07 -21.17 23.39
CA THR A 680 -11.72 -22.29 24.27
C THR A 680 -11.20 -23.51 23.51
N MET A 681 -11.70 -23.74 22.29
CA MET A 681 -11.26 -24.84 21.44
C MET A 681 -9.91 -24.55 20.76
N LEU A 682 -9.69 -23.30 20.36
CA LEU A 682 -8.40 -22.82 19.84
C LEU A 682 -7.31 -22.86 20.91
N LYS A 683 -7.63 -22.44 22.15
CA LYS A 683 -6.71 -22.56 23.29
C LYS A 683 -6.28 -24.01 23.50
N LYS A 684 -7.23 -24.95 23.47
CA LYS A 684 -6.93 -26.40 23.58
C LYS A 684 -6.07 -26.94 22.43
N ARG A 685 -6.14 -26.38 21.21
CA ARG A 685 -5.17 -26.69 20.13
C ARG A 685 -3.79 -26.10 20.43
N ALA A 686 -3.71 -24.85 20.88
CA ALA A 686 -2.46 -24.20 21.22
C ALA A 686 -1.70 -24.92 22.37
N GLU A 687 -2.42 -25.52 23.32
CA GLU A 687 -1.85 -26.31 24.42
C GLU A 687 -1.49 -27.76 24.03
N ALA A 688 -1.87 -28.23 22.84
CA ALA A 688 -1.71 -29.64 22.44
C ALA A 688 -0.31 -29.93 21.87
N SER A 689 0.57 -30.51 22.71
CA SER A 689 1.91 -30.96 22.32
C SER A 689 1.93 -32.10 21.28
N SER A 690 0.79 -32.75 21.03
CA SER A 690 0.62 -33.73 19.94
C SER A 690 0.44 -33.11 18.56
N LEU A 691 0.23 -31.79 18.45
CA LEU A 691 0.17 -31.05 17.20
C LEU A 691 1.54 -30.52 16.78
N THR A 692 1.68 -30.16 15.50
CA THR A 692 2.87 -29.45 14.99
C THR A 692 2.95 -28.03 15.54
N ALA A 693 4.17 -27.45 15.53
CA ALA A 693 4.39 -26.05 15.85
C ALA A 693 3.47 -25.12 15.04
N ASP A 694 3.34 -25.34 13.73
CA ASP A 694 2.48 -24.54 12.86
C ASP A 694 1.00 -24.66 13.21
N ALA A 695 0.52 -25.85 13.59
CA ALA A 695 -0.87 -26.06 13.99
C ALA A 695 -1.20 -25.41 15.36
N ARG A 696 -0.22 -25.30 16.27
CA ARG A 696 -0.31 -24.48 17.49
C ARG A 696 -0.25 -22.99 17.14
N LYS A 697 0.71 -22.56 16.32
CA LYS A 697 0.87 -21.17 15.84
C LYS A 697 -0.41 -20.66 15.19
N GLN A 698 -1.03 -21.43 14.30
CA GLN A 698 -2.29 -21.07 13.66
C GLN A 698 -3.41 -20.86 14.69
N ALA A 699 -3.51 -21.71 15.71
CA ALA A 699 -4.52 -21.55 16.77
C ALA A 699 -4.27 -20.29 17.63
N ILE A 700 -3.01 -20.01 17.98
CA ILE A 700 -2.60 -18.79 18.70
C ILE A 700 -2.90 -17.55 17.85
N VAL A 701 -2.48 -17.53 16.58
CA VAL A 701 -2.76 -16.46 15.62
C VAL A 701 -4.26 -16.23 15.47
N THR A 702 -5.07 -17.28 15.37
CA THR A 702 -6.54 -17.15 15.31
C THR A 702 -7.08 -16.42 16.53
N VAL A 703 -6.72 -16.85 17.75
CA VAL A 703 -7.14 -16.15 18.99
C VAL A 703 -6.66 -14.69 18.97
N GLY A 704 -5.47 -14.41 18.43
CA GLY A 704 -4.93 -13.07 18.22
C GLY A 704 -5.75 -12.13 17.32
N PHE A 705 -6.66 -12.64 16.48
CA PHE A 705 -7.62 -11.82 15.72
C PHE A 705 -8.99 -11.67 16.40
N ILE A 706 -9.30 -12.49 17.41
CA ILE A 706 -10.61 -12.45 18.08
C ILE A 706 -10.67 -11.23 19.02
N LYS A 707 -11.55 -10.28 18.68
CA LYS A 707 -11.78 -9.03 19.44
C LYS A 707 -12.70 -9.24 20.65
N SER A 708 -12.34 -10.15 21.55
CA SER A 708 -13.15 -10.47 22.75
C SER A 708 -12.32 -10.61 24.04
N GLU A 709 -12.98 -10.37 25.18
CA GLU A 709 -12.41 -10.56 26.51
C GLU A 709 -11.95 -12.02 26.76
N ALA A 710 -12.70 -12.99 26.22
CA ALA A 710 -12.34 -14.40 26.29
C ALA A 710 -11.01 -14.69 25.57
N ALA A 711 -10.80 -14.09 24.39
CA ALA A 711 -9.56 -14.25 23.63
C ALA A 711 -8.36 -13.64 24.36
N ALA A 712 -8.52 -12.44 24.90
CA ALA A 712 -7.50 -11.76 25.70
C ALA A 712 -7.12 -12.60 26.94
N LYS A 713 -8.10 -13.16 27.65
CA LYS A 713 -7.89 -14.06 28.81
C LYS A 713 -7.21 -15.37 28.42
N ALA A 714 -7.65 -16.02 27.33
CA ALA A 714 -7.02 -17.23 26.83
C ALA A 714 -5.53 -16.99 26.46
N MET A 715 -5.21 -15.84 25.87
CA MET A 715 -3.83 -15.48 25.57
C MET A 715 -3.00 -15.18 26.84
N ALA A 716 -3.62 -14.57 27.86
CA ALA A 716 -3.04 -14.33 29.19
C ALA A 716 -2.81 -15.60 30.03
N GLU A 717 -3.37 -16.74 29.62
CA GLU A 717 -3.08 -18.07 30.14
C GLU A 717 -2.02 -18.78 29.27
N LEU A 718 -2.12 -18.71 27.94
CA LEU A 718 -1.15 -19.30 27.01
C LEU A 718 0.27 -18.72 27.19
N SER A 719 0.40 -17.43 27.50
CA SER A 719 1.69 -16.78 27.80
C SER A 719 2.37 -17.28 29.09
N LYS A 720 1.70 -18.16 29.85
CA LYS A 720 2.19 -18.82 31.07
C LYS A 720 2.39 -20.33 30.85
N SER A 721 2.32 -20.81 29.61
CA SER A 721 2.54 -22.21 29.24
C SER A 721 3.93 -22.69 29.66
N ALA A 722 4.04 -23.98 29.99
CA ALA A 722 5.32 -24.66 30.18
C ALA A 722 6.05 -24.92 28.84
N ASP A 723 5.31 -24.90 27.72
CA ASP A 723 5.89 -24.87 26.38
C ASP A 723 6.29 -23.43 26.05
N LYS A 724 7.60 -23.22 25.83
CA LYS A 724 8.18 -21.90 25.57
C LYS A 724 7.73 -21.30 24.24
N GLU A 725 7.56 -22.10 23.20
CA GLU A 725 7.14 -21.60 21.89
C GLU A 725 5.71 -21.05 21.97
N VAL A 726 4.82 -21.78 22.65
CA VAL A 726 3.45 -21.34 22.93
C VAL A 726 3.45 -20.07 23.78
N ALA A 727 4.27 -20.03 24.84
CA ALA A 727 4.34 -18.90 25.76
C ALA A 727 4.88 -17.62 25.08
N GLU A 728 5.94 -17.72 24.29
CA GLU A 728 6.57 -16.60 23.58
C GLU A 728 5.65 -16.03 22.48
N GLN A 729 4.98 -16.90 21.69
CA GLN A 729 4.01 -16.46 20.69
C GLN A 729 2.78 -15.78 21.33
N ALA A 730 2.27 -16.32 22.45
CA ALA A 730 1.15 -15.71 23.18
C ALA A 730 1.54 -14.38 23.84
N LEU A 731 2.76 -14.28 24.37
CA LEU A 731 3.30 -13.04 24.95
C LEU A 731 3.49 -11.94 23.91
N TYR A 732 3.86 -12.28 22.67
CA TYR A 732 3.83 -11.34 21.54
C TYR A 732 2.41 -10.80 21.33
N TRP A 733 1.40 -11.66 21.18
CA TRP A 733 0.02 -11.23 20.93
C TRP A 733 -0.56 -10.37 22.06
N LEU A 734 -0.27 -10.68 23.32
CA LEU A 734 -0.64 -9.80 24.45
C LEU A 734 0.01 -8.42 24.33
N ASN A 735 1.31 -8.35 24.05
CA ASN A 735 2.02 -7.07 23.94
C ASN A 735 1.59 -6.25 22.73
N PHE A 736 1.24 -6.91 21.62
CA PHE A 736 0.68 -6.27 20.43
C PHE A 736 -0.74 -5.75 20.67
N ARG A 737 -1.63 -6.55 21.30
CA ARG A 737 -3.05 -6.19 21.50
C ARG A 737 -3.34 -5.28 22.68
N ARG A 738 -2.43 -5.13 23.65
CA ARG A 738 -2.64 -4.27 24.84
C ARG A 738 -2.90 -2.80 24.54
N GLY A 739 -2.46 -2.32 23.38
CA GLY A 739 -2.67 -0.93 22.92
C GLY A 739 -3.82 -0.75 21.93
N ASN A 740 -4.51 -1.82 21.53
CA ASN A 740 -5.60 -1.77 20.55
C ASN A 740 -6.82 -2.61 21.00
N ASP A 741 -7.17 -3.66 20.26
CA ASP A 741 -8.43 -4.41 20.38
C ASP A 741 -8.68 -5.04 21.75
N TRP A 742 -7.63 -5.30 22.55
CA TRP A 742 -7.76 -5.86 23.90
C TRP A 742 -7.52 -4.85 25.02
N ALA A 743 -7.18 -3.59 24.72
CA ALA A 743 -6.74 -2.61 25.71
C ALA A 743 -7.70 -2.46 26.91
N LYS A 744 -9.01 -2.64 26.68
CA LYS A 744 -10.09 -2.49 27.68
C LYS A 744 -10.56 -3.81 28.31
N PHE A 745 -9.98 -4.97 27.96
CA PHE A 745 -10.49 -6.29 28.38
C PHE A 745 -9.73 -6.93 29.55
N LEU A 746 -8.56 -6.43 29.94
CA LEU A 746 -7.72 -7.02 30.97
C LEU A 746 -7.22 -5.96 31.96
N ASN A 747 -7.02 -6.34 33.22
CA ASN A 747 -6.17 -5.57 34.13
C ASN A 747 -4.70 -5.85 33.78
N TRP A 748 -4.06 -4.92 33.06
CA TRP A 748 -2.71 -5.12 32.54
C TRP A 748 -1.64 -5.20 33.63
N ASP A 749 -1.85 -4.57 34.80
CA ASP A 749 -0.94 -4.67 35.94
C ASP A 749 -0.97 -6.06 36.60
N GLU A 750 -2.09 -6.78 36.52
CA GLU A 750 -2.19 -8.18 36.96
C GLU A 750 -1.66 -9.17 35.91
N VAL A 751 -1.89 -8.89 34.62
CA VAL A 751 -1.54 -9.81 33.53
C VAL A 751 -0.08 -9.71 33.12
N MET A 752 0.51 -8.51 33.13
CA MET A 752 1.93 -8.25 32.84
C MET A 752 2.53 -7.29 33.88
N PRO A 753 2.63 -7.71 35.16
CA PRO A 753 3.15 -6.85 36.24
C PRO A 753 4.55 -6.33 35.93
N THR A 754 4.71 -5.02 35.99
CA THR A 754 6.00 -4.35 35.80
C THR A 754 6.93 -4.68 36.96
N LYS A 755 7.85 -5.63 36.75
CA LYS A 755 8.87 -6.01 37.73
C LYS A 755 9.91 -4.90 37.90
N VAL A 756 9.74 -4.11 38.95
CA VAL A 756 10.77 -3.24 39.55
C VAL A 756 11.55 -4.07 40.57
N SER A 757 12.89 -3.97 40.61
CA SER A 757 13.70 -4.66 41.63
C SER A 757 13.60 -3.98 43.01
N ASP A 758 13.96 -4.67 44.09
CA ASP A 758 14.01 -4.06 45.43
C ASP A 758 15.02 -2.90 45.49
N GLU A 759 16.12 -2.98 44.74
CA GLU A 759 17.09 -1.90 44.58
C GLU A 759 16.50 -0.72 43.79
N GLU A 760 15.84 -0.97 42.66
CA GLU A 760 15.16 0.08 41.88
C GLU A 760 14.07 0.76 42.69
N GLN A 761 13.23 -0.01 43.39
CA GLN A 761 12.17 0.49 44.27
C GLN A 761 12.75 1.29 45.46
N LYS A 762 13.89 0.85 46.01
CA LYS A 762 14.65 1.62 47.01
C LYS A 762 15.21 2.92 46.42
N MET A 763 15.69 2.93 45.16
CA MET A 763 16.18 4.15 44.52
C MET A 763 15.06 5.12 44.14
N LEU A 764 13.86 4.62 43.80
CA LEU A 764 12.64 5.43 43.65
C LEU A 764 12.16 5.99 44.99
N THR A 765 12.22 5.22 46.07
CA THR A 765 11.92 5.69 47.44
C THR A 765 12.92 6.77 47.87
N ASN A 766 14.22 6.57 47.59
CA ASN A 766 15.28 7.54 47.84
C ASN A 766 15.10 8.82 46.99
N ARG A 767 14.68 8.71 45.72
CA ARG A 767 14.28 9.85 44.87
C ARG A 767 13.20 10.67 45.56
N GLN A 768 12.19 10.04 46.15
CA GLN A 768 11.13 10.74 46.85
C GLN A 768 11.65 11.52 48.06
N VAL A 769 12.60 10.97 48.84
CA VAL A 769 13.24 11.67 49.97
C VAL A 769 14.04 12.91 49.53
N LEU A 770 14.60 12.92 48.31
CA LEU A 770 15.26 14.11 47.76
C LEU A 770 14.27 15.21 47.37
N LEU A 771 13.10 14.82 46.85
CA LEU A 771 12.05 15.74 46.39
C LEU A 771 11.15 16.26 47.52
N ASP A 772 10.91 15.47 48.56
CA ASP A 772 10.08 15.82 49.73
C ASP A 772 10.60 17.09 50.43
N GLU A 773 9.83 18.17 50.33
CA GLU A 773 10.17 19.50 50.86
C GLU A 773 10.38 19.52 52.39
N TYR A 774 9.76 18.59 53.11
CA TYR A 774 9.81 18.51 54.57
C TYR A 774 11.05 17.75 55.10
N LYS A 775 11.90 17.21 54.21
CA LYS A 775 13.13 16.49 54.59
C LYS A 775 14.31 17.43 54.74
N THR A 776 15.09 17.21 55.81
CA THR A 776 16.24 18.05 56.13
C THR A 776 17.34 17.91 55.08
N ASP A 777 18.13 18.99 54.91
CA ASP A 777 19.36 19.00 54.11
C ASP A 777 20.31 17.83 54.47
N ALA A 778 20.32 17.41 55.73
CA ALA A 778 21.14 16.28 56.21
C ALA A 778 20.63 14.93 55.70
N GLU A 779 19.31 14.67 55.76
CA GLU A 779 18.68 13.49 55.18
C GLU A 779 18.85 13.45 53.66
N LYS A 780 18.56 14.56 52.97
CA LYS A 780 18.72 14.68 51.52
C LYS A 780 20.17 14.44 51.10
N ARG A 781 21.14 15.02 51.81
CA ARG A 781 22.57 14.78 51.56
C ARG A 781 22.99 13.34 51.84
N ARG A 782 22.45 12.69 52.88
CA ARG A 782 22.70 11.26 53.16
C ARG A 782 22.22 10.38 52.01
N VAL A 783 20.97 10.56 51.59
CA VAL A 783 20.34 9.78 50.52
C VAL A 783 21.00 10.04 49.17
N ALA A 784 21.32 11.28 48.84
CA ALA A 784 22.02 11.59 47.59
C ALA A 784 23.45 11.02 47.57
N LEU A 785 24.15 10.94 48.71
CA LEU A 785 25.46 10.26 48.79
C LEU A 785 25.37 8.72 48.76
N GLU A 786 24.22 8.15 49.11
CA GLU A 786 23.92 6.73 48.96
C GLU A 786 23.63 6.39 47.49
N MET A 787 22.65 7.09 46.89
CA MET A 787 22.31 6.99 45.47
C MET A 787 23.53 7.22 44.55
N ALA A 788 24.43 8.16 44.90
CA ALA A 788 25.61 8.48 44.09
C ALA A 788 26.63 7.35 43.97
N ARG A 789 26.53 6.31 44.79
CA ARG A 789 27.38 5.11 44.74
C ARG A 789 26.73 3.97 43.97
N ASP A 790 25.41 4.03 43.78
CA ASP A 790 24.60 3.02 43.11
C ASP A 790 24.45 3.29 41.61
N ALA A 791 24.29 2.25 40.80
CA ALA A 791 24.21 2.38 39.35
C ALA A 791 22.89 3.04 38.88
N GLU A 792 21.74 2.74 39.49
CA GLU A 792 20.44 3.33 39.12
C GLU A 792 20.16 4.60 39.94
N GLY A 793 20.53 4.62 41.22
CA GLY A 793 20.55 5.83 42.03
C GLY A 793 21.41 6.94 41.40
N GLY A 794 22.53 6.58 40.78
CA GLY A 794 23.40 7.50 40.04
C GLY A 794 22.75 8.04 38.77
N LYS A 795 22.01 7.21 38.02
CA LYS A 795 21.24 7.65 36.83
C LYS A 795 20.10 8.59 37.24
N ILE A 796 19.38 8.26 38.31
CA ILE A 796 18.32 9.11 38.86
C ILE A 796 18.88 10.45 39.35
N LEU A 797 20.03 10.48 40.04
CA LEU A 797 20.68 11.73 40.44
C LEU A 797 21.12 12.60 39.26
N VAL A 798 21.60 11.99 38.18
CA VAL A 798 21.89 12.71 36.92
C VAL A 798 20.61 13.31 36.35
N GLY A 799 19.51 12.56 36.31
CA GLY A 799 18.20 13.07 35.90
C GLY A 799 17.73 14.23 36.78
N LEU A 800 17.77 14.07 38.11
CA LEU A 800 17.41 15.14 39.06
C LEU A 800 18.31 16.38 38.96
N ALA A 801 19.58 16.23 38.56
CA ALA A 801 20.47 17.37 38.32
C ALA A 801 20.17 18.07 36.98
N ALA A 802 19.82 17.32 35.93
CA ALA A 802 19.37 17.86 34.64
C ALA A 802 18.03 18.61 34.79
N ASP A 803 17.08 18.02 35.54
CA ASP A 803 15.80 18.63 35.96
C ASP A 803 15.97 19.84 36.90
N LYS A 804 17.19 20.18 37.36
CA LYS A 804 17.49 21.19 38.39
C LYS A 804 16.81 20.95 39.76
N LYS A 805 16.35 19.73 40.02
CA LYS A 805 15.69 19.30 41.28
C LYS A 805 16.67 19.00 42.43
N LEU A 806 17.97 18.98 42.17
CA LEU A 806 18.99 18.98 43.22
C LEU A 806 19.48 20.41 43.48
N SER A 807 19.49 20.83 44.74
CA SER A 807 20.08 22.13 45.10
C SER A 807 21.59 22.15 44.83
N ASP A 808 22.14 23.32 44.53
CA ASP A 808 23.58 23.58 44.40
C ASP A 808 24.42 22.95 45.51
N LYS A 809 23.90 22.98 46.75
CA LYS A 809 24.51 22.43 47.95
C LYS A 809 24.57 20.89 47.91
N LEU A 810 23.54 20.23 47.39
CA LEU A 810 23.52 18.79 47.13
C LEU A 810 24.42 18.43 45.95
N ILE A 811 24.35 19.15 44.82
CA ILE A 811 25.21 18.92 43.65
C ILE A 811 26.70 19.00 44.05
N LYS A 812 27.12 20.07 44.71
CA LYS A 812 28.50 20.27 45.20
C LYS A 812 28.91 19.22 46.24
N ALA A 813 27.98 18.76 47.09
CA ALA A 813 28.26 17.69 48.08
C ALA A 813 28.39 16.29 47.45
N VAL A 814 27.64 16.03 46.36
CA VAL A 814 27.53 14.72 45.71
C VAL A 814 28.59 14.51 44.62
N ALA A 815 29.01 15.59 43.94
CA ALA A 815 29.97 15.58 42.84
C ALA A 815 31.21 14.67 43.07
N PRO A 816 31.92 14.72 44.21
CA PRO A 816 33.10 13.88 44.43
C PRO A 816 32.81 12.38 44.56
N THR A 817 31.55 12.01 44.80
CA THR A 817 31.08 10.63 44.96
C THR A 817 30.52 10.09 43.65
N ILE A 818 29.63 10.82 42.97
CA ILE A 818 29.02 10.37 41.71
C ILE A 818 30.04 10.27 40.56
N MET A 819 31.08 11.11 40.58
CA MET A 819 32.23 10.99 39.67
C MET A 819 33.09 9.74 39.92
N LYS A 820 32.85 9.00 41.03
CA LYS A 820 33.49 7.73 41.39
C LYS A 820 32.49 6.55 41.43
N ASN A 821 31.27 6.74 40.91
CA ASN A 821 30.28 5.68 40.77
C ASN A 821 30.84 4.47 39.99
N SER A 822 30.38 3.24 40.26
CA SER A 822 30.85 2.03 39.59
C SER A 822 30.44 1.98 38.10
N ASP A 823 29.27 2.50 37.74
CA ASP A 823 28.78 2.56 36.36
C ASP A 823 29.49 3.69 35.57
N GLN A 824 30.12 3.32 34.45
CA GLN A 824 30.79 4.26 33.55
C GLN A 824 29.83 5.26 32.91
N THR A 825 28.58 4.87 32.68
CA THR A 825 27.51 5.71 32.16
C THR A 825 27.22 6.86 33.12
N VAL A 826 27.06 6.55 34.42
CA VAL A 826 26.86 7.55 35.48
C VAL A 826 28.04 8.51 35.55
N ARG A 827 29.28 8.00 35.59
CA ARG A 827 30.49 8.83 35.60
C ARG A 827 30.63 9.72 34.37
N THR A 828 30.12 9.31 33.21
CA THR A 828 30.13 10.12 31.99
C THR A 828 29.06 11.21 32.02
N MET A 829 27.81 10.86 32.31
CA MET A 829 26.71 11.84 32.31
C MET A 829 26.84 12.88 33.44
N ALA A 830 27.38 12.48 34.60
CA ALA A 830 27.58 13.39 35.73
C ALA A 830 28.54 14.55 35.42
N LYS A 831 29.42 14.43 34.41
CA LYS A 831 30.38 15.49 34.03
C LYS A 831 29.70 16.81 33.61
N GLU A 832 28.52 16.75 33.01
CA GLU A 832 27.81 17.95 32.53
C GLU A 832 27.14 18.73 33.67
N TYR A 833 26.74 18.04 34.75
CA TYR A 833 25.87 18.57 35.80
C TYR A 833 26.53 18.69 37.18
N PHE A 834 27.62 17.99 37.43
CA PHE A 834 28.32 17.94 38.73
C PHE A 834 29.74 18.53 38.68
N LEU A 835 30.19 19.11 37.56
CA LEU A 835 31.47 19.81 37.44
C LEU A 835 31.27 21.30 37.10
N PRO A 836 32.09 22.22 37.63
CA PRO A 836 32.07 23.63 37.24
C PRO A 836 32.60 23.81 35.81
N LYS A 837 32.01 24.76 35.08
CA LYS A 837 32.40 25.11 33.70
C LYS A 837 33.39 26.29 33.70
N PRO A 838 34.41 26.32 32.82
CA PRO A 838 35.30 27.47 32.69
C PRO A 838 34.58 28.69 32.12
N GLU A 839 34.95 29.89 32.58
CA GLU A 839 34.45 31.16 32.04
C GLU A 839 35.23 31.58 30.77
N VAL A 840 34.55 32.31 29.87
CA VAL A 840 35.14 32.86 28.64
C VAL A 840 35.17 34.38 28.75
N VAL A 841 36.35 34.98 28.59
CA VAL A 841 36.57 36.43 28.67
C VAL A 841 36.60 37.04 27.27
N VAL A 842 35.94 38.20 27.09
CA VAL A 842 35.92 38.97 25.83
C VAL A 842 36.44 40.38 26.09
N ALA A 843 37.29 40.90 25.20
CA ALA A 843 37.85 42.25 25.23
C ALA A 843 37.82 42.90 23.83
N LYS A 844 38.03 44.22 23.75
CA LYS A 844 37.64 45.06 22.60
C LYS A 844 38.77 45.45 21.62
N GLU A 845 38.34 45.68 20.38
CA GLU A 845 38.80 46.67 19.37
C GLU A 845 40.20 47.32 19.49
N SER A 846 41.03 47.18 18.45
CA SER A 846 41.40 48.33 17.59
C SER A 846 42.10 47.90 16.28
N THR A 847 42.00 48.78 15.27
CA THR A 847 42.60 48.79 13.92
C THR A 847 44.14 48.57 13.90
N ALA A 848 44.85 48.16 12.83
CA ALA A 848 44.75 48.57 11.42
C ALA A 848 45.69 47.77 10.45
N VAL A 849 45.63 48.09 9.14
CA VAL A 849 46.63 47.89 8.04
C VAL A 849 46.68 46.53 7.27
N GLU A 850 46.47 46.66 5.95
CA GLU A 850 46.85 45.79 4.81
C GLU A 850 47.78 46.63 3.86
N PRO A 851 48.37 46.17 2.72
CA PRO A 851 48.15 44.91 1.95
C PRO A 851 49.41 44.19 1.33
N ALA A 852 49.28 42.88 1.04
CA ALA A 852 49.84 42.10 -0.11
C ALA A 852 51.39 42.12 -0.38
N PRO A 853 51.96 41.45 -1.43
CA PRO A 853 51.43 40.44 -2.41
C PRO A 853 52.33 39.17 -2.61
N LEU A 854 51.92 38.25 -3.52
CA LEU A 854 52.69 37.36 -4.48
C LEU A 854 54.04 36.71 -4.05
N GLN A 855 54.46 35.47 -4.40
CA GLN A 855 54.37 34.57 -5.58
C GLN A 855 54.99 33.18 -5.19
N ALA A 856 55.15 32.14 -6.03
CA ALA A 856 54.21 31.35 -6.85
C ALA A 856 54.90 30.08 -7.47
N ALA A 857 54.20 28.92 -7.51
CA ALA A 857 54.49 27.71 -8.35
C ALA A 857 55.81 26.91 -8.07
N PRO A 858 56.08 25.71 -8.65
CA PRO A 858 55.31 24.97 -9.68
C PRO A 858 55.13 23.42 -9.53
N SER A 859 54.34 22.86 -10.47
CA SER A 859 54.37 21.50 -11.08
C SER A 859 53.84 20.22 -10.38
N THR A 860 53.01 19.49 -11.16
CA THR A 860 52.39 18.15 -11.00
C THR A 860 53.20 17.05 -11.76
N PRO A 861 52.78 15.75 -11.93
CA PRO A 861 51.58 14.97 -11.53
C PRO A 861 51.93 13.70 -10.65
N THR A 862 51.07 12.74 -10.24
CA THR A 862 50.13 11.89 -11.02
C THR A 862 49.17 11.03 -10.13
N SER A 863 47.91 10.83 -10.60
CA SER A 863 46.91 9.74 -10.35
C SER A 863 46.53 9.18 -8.96
N VAL A 864 45.26 9.43 -8.54
CA VAL A 864 44.15 8.46 -8.22
C VAL A 864 44.31 7.42 -7.06
N PRO A 865 43.27 7.05 -6.24
CA PRO A 865 41.81 7.26 -6.37
C PRO A 865 41.06 7.90 -5.16
N THR A 866 39.76 8.17 -5.37
CA THR A 866 38.71 8.53 -4.38
C THR A 866 38.13 7.28 -3.65
N PRO A 867 37.40 7.41 -2.51
CA PRO A 867 35.95 7.72 -2.56
C PRO A 867 35.37 8.63 -1.44
N THR A 868 34.42 9.47 -1.88
CA THR A 868 33.12 9.93 -1.34
C THR A 868 32.68 9.83 0.15
N PRO A 869 31.64 10.60 0.57
CA PRO A 869 31.36 10.92 1.99
C PRO A 869 30.12 10.23 2.58
N ALA A 870 29.83 10.50 3.87
CA ALA A 870 28.58 10.10 4.54
C ALA A 870 27.90 11.28 5.25
N ALA A 871 26.65 11.57 4.90
CA ALA A 871 25.75 12.47 5.61
C ALA A 871 24.33 11.90 5.59
N THR A 872 23.74 11.63 6.76
CA THR A 872 22.40 11.03 6.88
C THR A 872 21.32 11.98 7.45
N PRO A 873 20.05 11.79 7.03
CA PRO A 873 18.94 12.71 7.27
C PRO A 873 18.16 12.42 8.57
N THR A 874 17.12 13.20 8.84
CA THR A 874 16.19 13.05 9.97
C THR A 874 14.76 12.90 9.47
N ALA A 875 13.93 12.10 10.16
CA ALA A 875 12.54 11.77 9.76
C ALA A 875 11.49 12.14 10.85
N PRO A 876 10.20 12.32 10.49
CA PRO A 876 9.17 12.90 11.38
C PRO A 876 8.29 11.87 12.15
N VAL A 877 7.35 12.40 12.95
CA VAL A 877 6.84 11.78 14.19
C VAL A 877 5.34 11.41 14.17
N VAL A 878 5.03 10.14 14.42
CA VAL A 878 3.72 9.71 14.96
C VAL A 878 3.71 9.88 16.49
N LEU A 879 2.58 10.28 17.06
CA LEU A 879 2.36 10.45 18.51
C LEU A 879 0.97 9.92 18.89
N ALA A 880 0.79 9.50 20.14
CA ALA A 880 -0.37 8.73 20.58
C ALA A 880 -1.66 9.58 20.72
N THR A 881 -2.81 8.90 20.66
CA THR A 881 -4.14 9.47 20.97
C THR A 881 -4.77 8.71 22.15
N ALA A 882 -4.70 9.28 23.36
CA ALA A 882 -5.31 8.70 24.54
C ALA A 882 -6.80 9.12 24.69
N SER A 883 -7.67 8.17 25.05
CA SER A 883 -9.06 8.48 25.42
C SER A 883 -9.12 9.00 26.86
N SER A 884 -9.78 10.13 27.08
CA SER A 884 -9.77 10.84 28.37
C SER A 884 -10.42 10.04 29.51
N SER A 885 -9.61 9.50 30.41
CA SER A 885 -10.01 9.00 31.73
C SER A 885 -9.08 9.42 32.87
N ASP A 886 -8.06 10.24 32.58
CA ASP A 886 -7.09 10.71 33.57
C ASP A 886 -7.66 11.88 34.41
N PRO A 887 -7.64 11.80 35.76
CA PRO A 887 -8.17 12.85 36.63
C PRO A 887 -7.41 14.19 36.57
N ALA A 888 -6.10 14.19 36.28
CA ALA A 888 -5.31 15.41 36.18
C ALA A 888 -5.59 16.14 34.87
N ILE A 889 -5.65 15.41 33.74
CA ILE A 889 -6.08 15.98 32.46
C ILE A 889 -7.49 16.58 32.59
N ALA A 890 -8.43 15.87 33.21
CA ALA A 890 -9.78 16.36 33.44
C ALA A 890 -9.81 17.66 34.28
N GLN A 891 -9.02 17.73 35.37
CA GLN A 891 -8.92 18.93 36.22
C GLN A 891 -8.37 20.14 35.46
N VAL A 892 -7.32 19.96 34.63
CA VAL A 892 -6.75 21.06 33.83
C VAL A 892 -7.67 21.44 32.66
N ALA A 893 -8.32 20.48 32.02
CA ALA A 893 -9.23 20.72 30.90
C ALA A 893 -10.45 21.56 31.28
N MET A 894 -10.90 21.49 32.55
CA MET A 894 -11.98 22.33 33.09
C MET A 894 -11.57 23.79 33.35
N LEU A 895 -10.27 24.11 33.37
CA LEU A 895 -9.79 25.49 33.56
C LEU A 895 -9.80 26.28 32.23
N THR A 896 -10.14 27.56 32.34
CA THR A 896 -10.01 28.55 31.26
C THR A 896 -8.58 29.11 31.29
N GLY A 897 -7.85 29.00 30.18
CA GLY A 897 -6.46 29.43 30.09
C GLY A 897 -6.28 30.79 29.41
N ASP A 898 -5.32 31.57 29.90
CA ASP A 898 -4.85 32.82 29.29
C ASP A 898 -3.64 32.56 28.38
N GLY A 899 -3.80 32.76 27.07
CA GLY A 899 -2.72 32.55 26.08
C GLY A 899 -1.57 33.58 26.15
N GLN A 900 -1.74 34.73 26.80
CA GLN A 900 -0.66 35.70 27.01
C GLN A 900 0.23 35.28 28.19
N ASN A 901 -0.39 34.72 29.25
CA ASN A 901 0.36 34.02 30.30
C ASN A 901 1.01 32.75 29.72
N GLY A 902 0.31 32.00 28.88
CA GLY A 902 0.82 30.81 28.19
C GLY A 902 2.07 31.07 27.34
N LEU A 903 2.11 32.19 26.60
CA LEU A 903 3.33 32.63 25.88
C LEU A 903 4.51 32.90 26.84
N THR A 904 4.23 33.47 28.01
CA THR A 904 5.24 33.73 29.05
C THR A 904 5.75 32.42 29.66
N ILE A 905 4.85 31.47 29.93
CA ILE A 905 5.16 30.13 30.45
C ILE A 905 5.96 29.31 29.42
N PHE A 906 5.59 29.39 28.13
CA PHE A 906 6.32 28.77 27.03
C PHE A 906 7.76 29.30 26.96
N LYS A 907 7.94 30.62 26.98
CA LYS A 907 9.26 31.27 26.92
C LYS A 907 10.15 30.93 28.13
N ALA A 908 9.56 30.76 29.31
CA ALA A 908 10.31 30.40 30.52
C ALA A 908 10.71 28.92 30.58
N ASN A 909 9.87 28.00 30.08
CA ASN A 909 10.02 26.56 30.32
C ASN A 909 10.27 25.74 29.05
N CYS A 910 9.43 25.92 28.02
CA CYS A 910 9.43 25.08 26.81
C CYS A 910 10.47 25.52 25.78
N ALA A 911 10.70 26.83 25.64
CA ALA A 911 11.57 27.42 24.61
C ALA A 911 13.05 26.98 24.71
N THR A 912 13.48 26.47 25.88
CA THR A 912 14.83 25.89 26.05
C THR A 912 15.07 24.67 25.15
N CYS A 913 14.01 23.92 24.82
CA CYS A 913 14.10 22.71 24.01
C CYS A 913 13.31 22.77 22.70
N HIS A 914 12.21 23.52 22.66
CA HIS A 914 11.27 23.55 21.54
C HIS A 914 11.24 24.92 20.87
N ARG A 915 11.09 24.95 19.54
CA ARG A 915 10.84 26.18 18.78
C ARG A 915 9.33 26.40 18.57
N HIS A 916 8.88 27.65 18.71
CA HIS A 916 7.55 28.11 18.31
C HIS A 916 7.67 29.54 17.76
N GLY A 917 7.40 29.73 16.47
CA GLY A 917 7.74 30.94 15.73
C GLY A 917 9.26 31.19 15.75
N GLU A 918 9.66 32.44 15.98
CA GLU A 918 11.07 32.83 16.11
C GLU A 918 11.67 32.50 17.50
N PHE A 919 10.89 31.95 18.43
CA PHE A 919 11.34 31.70 19.80
C PHE A 919 11.72 30.23 20.03
N GLY A 920 12.92 29.99 20.57
CA GLY A 920 13.33 28.71 21.15
C GLY A 920 14.44 27.98 20.40
N ALA A 921 14.57 26.67 20.66
CA ALA A 921 15.70 25.83 20.19
C ALA A 921 15.24 24.57 19.42
N ASP A 922 16.16 23.96 18.68
CA ASP A 922 15.98 22.69 17.95
C ASP A 922 16.62 21.51 18.74
N VAL A 923 16.05 21.19 19.90
CA VAL A 923 16.48 20.06 20.74
C VAL A 923 15.37 19.02 20.87
N GLY A 924 14.13 19.46 21.07
CA GLY A 924 12.90 18.69 20.97
C GLY A 924 12.08 19.08 19.73
N PRO A 925 10.93 18.43 19.50
CA PRO A 925 10.05 18.72 18.35
C PRO A 925 9.65 20.19 18.22
N GLU A 926 9.48 20.62 16.97
CA GLU A 926 8.94 21.93 16.60
C GLU A 926 7.46 22.05 17.02
N LEU A 927 7.08 23.16 17.66
CA LEU A 927 5.75 23.39 18.24
C LEU A 927 4.99 24.61 17.65
N THR A 928 5.48 25.24 16.58
CA THR A 928 4.80 26.36 15.89
C THR A 928 3.41 25.96 15.42
N GLN A 929 3.27 24.73 14.88
CA GLN A 929 2.02 24.21 14.32
C GLN A 929 1.38 23.14 15.22
N ILE A 930 1.68 23.13 16.53
CA ILE A 930 1.21 22.06 17.43
C ILE A 930 -0.33 22.02 17.56
N HIS A 931 -1.01 23.17 17.40
CA HIS A 931 -2.47 23.28 17.30
C HIS A 931 -3.09 22.50 16.13
N GLN A 932 -2.30 22.08 15.14
CA GLN A 932 -2.75 21.27 13.99
C GLN A 932 -2.61 19.76 14.26
N LYS A 933 -1.85 19.38 15.30
CA LYS A 933 -1.52 17.99 15.64
C LYS A 933 -2.32 17.45 16.84
N PHE A 934 -2.77 18.31 17.74
CA PHE A 934 -3.46 17.93 18.96
C PHE A 934 -4.67 18.84 19.27
N ASP A 935 -5.73 18.27 19.85
CA ASP A 935 -6.78 19.04 20.53
C ASP A 935 -6.37 19.41 21.98
N LYS A 936 -7.27 20.04 22.75
CA LYS A 936 -6.97 20.45 24.14
C LYS A 936 -6.57 19.28 25.04
N ASN A 937 -7.21 18.12 24.90
CA ASN A 937 -6.96 16.98 25.77
C ASN A 937 -5.74 16.18 25.30
N GLY A 938 -5.55 16.01 23.98
CA GLY A 938 -4.35 15.38 23.42
C GLY A 938 -3.08 16.19 23.66
N LEU A 939 -3.16 17.53 23.63
CA LEU A 939 -2.03 18.38 23.95
C LEU A 939 -1.72 18.38 25.45
N LEU A 940 -2.74 18.37 26.30
CA LEU A 940 -2.56 18.19 27.75
C LEU A 940 -1.95 16.81 28.07
N ASP A 941 -2.38 15.73 27.41
CA ASP A 941 -1.78 14.41 27.56
C ASP A 941 -0.31 14.40 27.14
N ALA A 942 0.03 14.95 25.96
CA ALA A 942 1.41 15.05 25.50
C ALA A 942 2.30 15.93 26.40
N ILE A 943 1.73 16.94 27.08
CA ILE A 943 2.45 17.81 28.01
C ILE A 943 2.60 17.18 29.41
N ILE A 944 1.55 16.50 29.92
CA ILE A 944 1.51 15.90 31.26
C ILE A 944 2.23 14.54 31.28
N HIS A 945 2.16 13.78 30.18
CA HIS A 945 2.73 12.45 30.02
C HIS A 945 3.81 12.40 28.91
N PRO A 946 4.91 13.18 28.99
CA PRO A 946 5.94 13.22 27.94
C PRO A 946 6.69 11.90 27.73
N ASN A 947 6.46 10.90 28.59
CA ASN A 947 6.99 9.54 28.48
C ASN A 947 6.00 8.52 27.87
N ALA A 948 4.71 8.84 27.79
CA ALA A 948 3.69 7.92 27.26
C ALA A 948 3.78 7.77 25.73
N GLY A 949 4.18 8.84 25.04
CA GLY A 949 4.65 8.81 23.66
C GLY A 949 5.86 9.72 23.51
N ILE A 950 7.04 9.15 23.27
CA ILE A 950 8.21 9.93 22.87
C ILE A 950 8.13 10.15 21.36
N ALA A 951 8.52 11.33 20.90
CA ALA A 951 8.59 11.63 19.49
C ALA A 951 9.68 10.79 18.77
N PHE A 952 9.32 10.14 17.66
CA PHE A 952 10.24 9.41 16.78
C PHE A 952 11.43 10.27 16.32
N GLY A 953 12.66 9.74 16.39
CA GLY A 953 13.87 10.53 16.15
C GLY A 953 14.21 11.51 17.28
N TYR A 954 13.48 11.46 18.40
CA TYR A 954 13.77 12.13 19.67
C TYR A 954 13.79 11.15 20.86
N GLU A 955 13.71 9.83 20.62
CA GLU A 955 14.05 8.84 21.64
C GLU A 955 15.56 8.94 21.95
N PRO A 956 15.98 9.03 23.22
CA PRO A 956 17.41 9.06 23.53
C PRO A 956 18.06 7.68 23.33
N TRP A 957 19.20 7.64 22.66
CA TRP A 957 20.03 6.47 22.46
C TRP A 957 21.42 6.68 23.08
N LEU A 958 21.92 5.63 23.73
CA LEU A 958 23.32 5.49 24.13
C LEU A 958 23.99 4.45 23.24
N ILE A 959 25.04 4.86 22.53
CA ILE A 959 25.90 3.97 21.74
C ILE A 959 27.25 3.86 22.43
N THR A 960 27.69 2.63 22.73
CA THR A 960 29.01 2.35 23.30
C THR A 960 29.87 1.63 22.26
N THR A 961 31.11 2.07 22.06
CA THR A 961 32.05 1.41 21.14
C THR A 961 32.91 0.36 21.84
N LYS A 962 33.48 -0.57 21.07
CA LYS A 962 34.47 -1.57 21.51
C LYS A 962 35.75 -0.93 22.08
N LYS A 963 35.96 0.38 21.86
CA LYS A 963 37.06 1.19 22.43
C LYS A 963 36.64 1.97 23.69
N GLY A 964 35.42 1.77 24.20
CA GLY A 964 34.92 2.39 25.43
C GLY A 964 34.37 3.82 25.29
N ASN A 965 34.28 4.35 24.07
CA ASN A 965 33.67 5.66 23.82
C ASN A 965 32.14 5.54 23.90
N THR A 966 31.49 6.54 24.49
CA THR A 966 30.02 6.58 24.68
C THR A 966 29.45 7.84 24.05
N TYR A 967 28.40 7.68 23.25
CA TYR A 967 27.69 8.77 22.57
C TYR A 967 26.22 8.73 23.00
N TYR A 968 25.70 9.85 23.50
CA TYR A 968 24.32 9.97 23.98
C TYR A 968 23.60 11.11 23.26
N GLY A 969 22.42 10.82 22.73
CA GLY A 969 21.64 11.75 21.92
C GLY A 969 20.60 11.02 21.08
N PHE A 970 20.11 11.67 20.04
CA PHE A 970 19.06 11.15 19.18
C PHE A 970 19.63 10.37 18.00
N LEU A 971 18.98 9.28 17.60
CA LEU A 971 19.38 8.50 16.44
C LEU A 971 18.99 9.24 15.13
N VAL A 972 19.98 9.46 14.27
CA VAL A 972 19.82 10.06 12.94
C VAL A 972 19.79 8.96 11.87
N SER A 973 20.65 7.95 12.01
CA SER A 973 20.61 6.75 11.17
C SER A 973 21.29 5.57 11.86
N ASP A 974 20.84 4.36 11.55
CA ASP A 974 21.52 3.10 11.85
C ASP A 974 21.53 2.27 10.56
N ASN A 975 22.71 1.84 10.10
CA ASN A 975 22.86 0.95 8.95
C ASN A 975 24.11 0.07 9.11
N GLU A 976 24.29 -0.88 8.19
CA GLU A 976 25.36 -1.88 8.24
C GLU A 976 26.79 -1.29 8.23
N GLN A 977 26.95 -0.03 7.78
CA GLN A 977 28.24 0.65 7.72
C GLN A 977 28.47 1.55 8.95
N ALA A 978 27.47 2.32 9.38
CA ALA A 978 27.60 3.26 10.49
C ALA A 978 26.28 3.64 11.19
N VAL A 979 26.42 4.01 12.46
CA VAL A 979 25.40 4.70 13.27
C VAL A 979 25.72 6.19 13.36
N VAL A 980 24.71 7.05 13.24
CA VAL A 980 24.85 8.50 13.44
C VAL A 980 23.94 8.96 14.58
N ILE A 981 24.55 9.59 15.60
CA ILE A 981 23.86 10.17 16.76
C ILE A 981 23.96 11.69 16.72
N ARG A 982 22.83 12.41 16.81
CA ARG A 982 22.78 13.86 17.10
C ARG A 982 22.83 14.05 18.62
N GLY A 983 23.95 14.50 19.16
CA GLY A 983 24.07 14.85 20.57
C GLY A 983 23.12 15.98 20.96
N ILE A 984 22.71 16.03 22.23
CA ILE A 984 21.67 16.96 22.74
C ILE A 984 21.99 18.45 22.50
N LYS A 985 23.27 18.79 22.29
CA LYS A 985 23.74 20.16 21.96
C LYS A 985 23.89 20.43 20.45
N GLY A 986 23.37 19.56 19.59
CA GLY A 986 23.43 19.67 18.13
C GLY A 986 24.50 18.86 17.35
N PRO A 987 25.69 18.48 17.87
CA PRO A 987 26.71 17.85 17.03
C PRO A 987 26.33 16.42 16.63
N LYS A 988 26.51 16.08 15.34
CA LYS A 988 26.37 14.71 14.84
C LYS A 988 27.69 13.91 15.04
N HIS A 989 27.57 12.65 15.46
CA HIS A 989 28.68 11.71 15.62
C HIS A 989 28.42 10.46 14.78
N THR A 990 29.27 10.22 13.78
CA THR A 990 29.26 9.00 12.96
C THR A 990 30.18 7.94 13.57
N ILE A 991 29.66 6.72 13.72
CA ILE A 991 30.30 5.61 14.45
C ILE A 991 30.25 4.38 13.54
N PRO A 992 31.38 3.82 13.08
CA PRO A 992 31.38 2.59 12.28
C PRO A 992 30.66 1.44 13.00
N ALA A 993 29.81 0.71 12.28
CA ALA A 993 28.93 -0.31 12.88
C ALA A 993 29.73 -1.47 13.49
N ASP A 994 30.86 -1.84 12.88
CA ASP A 994 31.80 -2.84 13.39
C ASP A 994 32.47 -2.41 14.71
N ALA A 995 32.62 -1.10 14.94
CA ALA A 995 33.21 -0.53 16.14
C ALA A 995 32.23 -0.46 17.32
N ILE A 996 30.94 -0.75 17.13
CA ILE A 996 29.92 -0.71 18.19
C ILE A 996 29.99 -1.97 19.07
N PHE A 997 29.90 -1.75 20.38
CA PHE A 997 29.80 -2.80 21.40
C PHE A 997 28.36 -2.95 21.91
N SER A 998 27.65 -1.84 22.12
CA SER A 998 26.22 -1.88 22.50
C SER A 998 25.45 -0.66 22.01
N ARG A 999 24.15 -0.87 21.80
CA ARG A 999 23.13 0.15 21.52
C ARG A 999 22.08 0.05 22.64
N LYS A 1000 21.67 1.16 23.26
CA LYS A 1000 20.57 1.20 24.24
C LYS A 1000 19.68 2.41 24.00
N GLN A 1001 18.45 2.18 23.56
CA GLN A 1001 17.37 3.18 23.54
C GLN A 1001 16.80 3.36 24.97
N TYR A 1002 16.37 4.57 25.30
CA TYR A 1002 15.73 4.91 26.56
C TYR A 1002 14.22 5.10 26.37
N LYS A 1003 13.44 4.60 27.34
CA LYS A 1003 11.97 4.73 27.40
C LYS A 1003 11.53 5.97 28.19
N THR A 1004 12.37 7.00 28.19
CA THR A 1004 12.16 8.23 28.97
C THR A 1004 12.57 9.41 28.10
N SER A 1005 11.69 10.40 28.00
CA SER A 1005 11.90 11.62 27.23
C SER A 1005 12.91 12.54 27.90
N LEU A 1006 13.47 13.46 27.10
CA LEU A 1006 14.22 14.62 27.61
C LEU A 1006 13.32 15.82 27.91
N MET A 1007 12.01 15.73 27.61
CA MET A 1007 11.00 16.67 28.09
C MET A 1007 10.60 16.32 29.53
N PRO A 1008 10.78 17.22 30.51
CA PRO A 1008 10.33 17.00 31.88
C PRO A 1008 8.79 17.02 31.99
N ASP A 1009 8.23 16.40 33.03
CA ASP A 1009 6.80 16.53 33.33
C ASP A 1009 6.46 17.94 33.86
N PRO A 1010 5.19 18.38 33.83
CA PRO A 1010 4.82 19.72 34.30
C PRO A 1010 5.11 19.99 35.77
N THR A 1011 4.99 18.96 36.62
CA THR A 1011 5.36 19.00 38.03
C THR A 1011 6.88 19.24 38.18
N ALA A 1012 7.69 18.67 37.28
CA ALA A 1012 9.12 18.97 37.18
C ALA A 1012 9.42 20.42 36.83
N MET A 1013 8.59 21.03 35.99
CA MET A 1013 8.71 22.42 35.55
C MET A 1013 8.06 23.42 36.52
N GLY A 1014 7.48 22.95 37.63
CA GLY A 1014 6.81 23.80 38.62
C GLY A 1014 5.52 24.45 38.10
N LEU A 1015 4.88 23.85 37.09
CA LEU A 1015 3.66 24.38 36.48
C LEU A 1015 2.43 23.92 37.27
N SER A 1016 1.67 24.88 37.80
CA SER A 1016 0.33 24.62 38.35
C SER A 1016 -0.68 24.27 37.26
N ASN A 1017 -1.81 23.67 37.64
CA ASN A 1017 -2.90 23.34 36.72
C ASN A 1017 -3.39 24.55 35.91
N GLN A 1018 -3.41 25.75 36.49
CA GLN A 1018 -3.76 26.98 35.76
C GLN A 1018 -2.69 27.35 34.73
N GLN A 1019 -1.40 27.26 35.07
CA GLN A 1019 -0.31 27.51 34.13
C GLN A 1019 -0.27 26.49 32.99
N LEU A 1020 -0.71 25.25 33.22
CA LEU A 1020 -0.93 24.26 32.16
C LEU A 1020 -2.10 24.63 31.24
N ALA A 1021 -3.21 25.10 31.80
CA ALA A 1021 -4.34 25.60 31.02
C ALA A 1021 -3.95 26.83 30.17
N ASP A 1022 -3.20 27.78 30.75
CA ASP A 1022 -2.64 28.96 30.08
C ASP A 1022 -1.69 28.56 28.93
N LEU A 1023 -0.70 27.70 29.21
CA LEU A 1023 0.24 27.18 28.21
C LEU A 1023 -0.48 26.45 27.06
N THR A 1024 -1.50 25.67 27.39
CA THR A 1024 -2.33 24.96 26.41
C THR A 1024 -3.15 25.95 25.58
N ALA A 1025 -3.73 26.99 26.20
CA ALA A 1025 -4.47 28.04 25.49
C ALA A 1025 -3.57 28.89 24.58
N PHE A 1026 -2.28 29.03 24.90
CA PHE A 1026 -1.29 29.61 23.99
C PHE A 1026 -0.95 28.67 22.83
N LEU A 1027 -0.58 27.43 23.11
CA LEU A 1027 -0.12 26.48 22.08
C LEU A 1027 -1.22 25.99 21.12
N LEU A 1028 -2.49 26.12 21.51
CA LEU A 1028 -3.65 25.87 20.64
C LEU A 1028 -4.09 27.12 19.84
N LYS A 1029 -3.47 28.28 20.06
CA LYS A 1029 -3.78 29.50 19.33
C LYS A 1029 -3.15 29.46 17.94
N GLN A 1030 -3.87 30.05 16.97
CA GLN A 1030 -3.41 30.32 15.61
C GLN A 1030 -2.64 31.65 15.55
#